data_AF-A0A7V8BUU3-F1
#
_entry.id   AF-A0A7V8BUU3-F1
#
_cell.length_a   1.000
_cell.length_b   1.000
_cell.length_c   1.000
_cell.angle_alpha   90.00
_cell.angle_beta   90.00
_cell.angle_gamma   90.00
#
_symmetry.space_group_name_H-M   'P 1'
#
loop_
_entity.id
_entity.type
_entity.pdbx_description
1 polymer ?
#
loop_
_entity_poly.entity_id
_entity_poly.type
_entity_poly.pdbx_seq_one_letter_code
_entity_poly.pdbx_strand_id
1 'polypeptide(L)'
;MMKTGFLARPQWIFFIIAALYTVLAVLVFNILEIKPVDDFTGYKEAARFSLLSIDFWTHWRAATFVLLIKMFGSDLTTLAWVQFALNLTAWLLFAGTTASFLEHLRLRVAVFVVLLVFSLGIDFFVWNAILLTESLDNTLILVMLTMFMWLHYGMRAQVSPSLRKQSAIAVSFVLIIFLWGFSRPPNYFNALVLVPFLGLVFIKWRLQLRAWWPTFGTLIVALLTVYVLRSYLVDYSDVWQNGMMNTIAANILPDEKKTEFFVERGMPDSPEAMRFKGYVPARYAGDWEAVYGDWINTKSRRVYMEFLLLTAPQRIQEAAQRWNQVVNPDMLTYLYGRTPQPQQQLPIWQRENAALLYNPSGITFLVLALVALFLMLSRFRRRETDWRWLIPLVMIVSTLPIALLNLNADAYEARHHTANSLKLRLGILLLVFYSVDYLVIHMPKWRWKPALLGTVSFLLALEFLSGYILTRDHLIYPLASLLFPNTNVLKYHEVDEDAYRVYQYAPLDSVVFRLQVDCVGTDCYQRAFRLAWVQNGIYPEIRAAEGQTSILWRNSPQPISVDGPKGPIFGAFPVSDEQSIAWQKWQEVRLPGLLALWDADYIFIKASMWRELPTHEQRIFENSDLYEFVKAWNSGDRLYRIAGSQTTWAELASGQNGLSEATSEQAQAAAQNLPLPANVIIFNPQTGSVTEPQTEIGGFIEATQPSPALLELWWILGLMHTQDSSFFDEEQRAAIDQWRSDKDPAPLHEAGIEYIIFSNTWWQWLTAEEQGRFQDPDQYEPIRIWQDGIFEPYYLYRINTRGTP
;
A
#
# COMPACT_ATOMS: atom_id res chain seq x y z
N MET A 1 17.25 -5.54 50.68
CA MET A 1 17.04 -4.10 50.95
C MET A 1 18.04 -3.27 50.14
N MET A 2 17.68 -2.80 48.94
CA MET A 2 18.36 -1.63 48.37
C MET A 2 17.98 -0.44 49.25
N LYS A 3 18.89 -0.02 50.13
CA LYS A 3 18.80 1.27 50.83
C LYS A 3 18.48 2.35 49.80
N THR A 4 17.29 2.95 49.84
CA THR A 4 16.91 4.36 49.54
C THR A 4 17.61 5.17 48.42
N GLY A 5 18.52 4.60 47.64
CA GLY A 5 19.41 5.26 46.70
C GLY A 5 18.78 5.54 45.35
N PHE A 6 17.52 5.13 45.14
CA PHE A 6 16.75 5.62 44.00
C PHE A 6 16.45 7.11 44.18
N LEU A 7 16.16 7.58 45.41
CA LEU A 7 15.86 8.98 45.74
C LEU A 7 17.10 9.86 45.98
N ALA A 8 18.27 9.27 46.28
CA ALA A 8 19.49 10.03 46.56
C ALA A 8 20.32 10.40 45.31
N ARG A 9 19.92 9.94 44.12
CA ARG A 9 20.58 10.24 42.84
C ARG A 9 19.81 11.34 42.10
N PRO A 10 20.43 12.09 41.17
CA PRO A 10 19.78 13.20 40.48
C PRO A 10 18.64 12.73 39.57
N GLN A 11 17.48 12.41 40.14
CA GLN A 11 16.27 12.02 39.42
C GLN A 11 15.76 13.15 38.52
N TRP A 12 16.05 14.39 38.90
CA TRP A 12 15.72 15.59 38.13
C TRP A 12 16.17 15.51 36.67
N ILE A 13 17.28 14.81 36.37
CA ILE A 13 17.75 14.68 34.98
C ILE A 13 16.74 13.90 34.11
N PHE A 14 16.11 12.86 34.65
CA PHE A 14 15.08 12.09 33.94
C PHE A 14 13.82 12.92 33.73
N PHE A 15 13.43 13.73 34.73
CA PHE A 15 12.29 14.65 34.59
C PHE A 15 12.54 15.74 33.55
N ILE A 16 13.74 16.32 33.51
CA ILE A 16 14.11 17.31 32.48
C ILE A 16 14.10 16.66 31.10
N ILE A 17 14.72 15.50 30.93
CA ILE A 17 14.73 14.78 29.65
C ILE A 17 13.29 14.42 29.23
N ALA A 18 12.45 13.93 30.15
CA ALA A 18 11.06 13.62 29.87
C ALA A 18 10.26 14.88 29.45
N ALA A 19 10.45 16.01 30.14
CA ALA A 19 9.79 17.26 29.80
C ALA A 19 10.23 17.79 28.42
N LEU A 20 11.54 17.78 28.13
CA LEU A 20 12.08 18.16 26.83
C LEU A 20 11.57 17.24 25.72
N TYR A 21 11.55 15.93 25.96
CA TYR A 21 11.00 14.96 25.03
C TYR A 21 9.51 15.19 24.79
N THR A 22 8.70 15.42 25.83
CA THR A 22 7.27 15.73 25.68
C THR A 22 7.05 16.97 24.83
N VAL A 23 7.80 18.05 25.06
CA VAL A 23 7.73 19.26 24.24
C VAL A 23 8.09 18.93 22.78
N LEU A 24 9.20 18.21 22.55
CA LEU A 24 9.61 17.81 21.21
C LEU A 24 8.54 16.94 20.53
N ALA A 25 8.01 15.92 21.21
CA ALA A 25 6.98 15.03 20.70
C ALA A 25 5.70 15.81 20.36
N VAL A 26 5.28 16.77 21.20
CA VAL A 26 4.12 17.63 20.92
C VAL A 26 4.38 18.51 19.69
N LEU A 27 5.55 19.12 19.58
CA LEU A 27 5.91 19.93 18.40
C LEU A 27 5.89 19.10 17.13
N VAL A 28 6.45 17.90 17.18
CA VAL A 28 6.44 16.96 16.07
C VAL A 28 5.02 16.50 15.73
N PHE A 29 4.18 16.23 16.73
CA PHE A 29 2.81 15.81 16.48
C PHE A 29 2.00 16.92 15.81
N ASN A 30 2.19 18.18 16.20
CA ASN A 30 1.50 19.33 15.60
C ASN A 30 1.83 19.58 14.12
N ILE A 31 2.96 19.09 13.62
CA ILE A 31 3.30 19.20 12.19
C ILE A 31 2.75 18.03 11.36
N LEU A 32 2.24 16.98 12.01
CA LEU A 32 1.63 15.86 11.31
C LEU A 32 0.20 16.20 10.93
N GLU A 33 -0.15 15.86 9.69
CA GLU A 33 -1.53 15.95 9.23
C GLU A 33 -2.35 14.82 9.86
N ILE A 34 -3.41 15.18 10.57
CA ILE A 34 -4.36 14.22 11.13
C ILE A 34 -5.26 13.74 9.99
N LYS A 35 -5.17 12.45 9.66
CA LYS A 35 -5.94 11.87 8.55
C LYS A 35 -6.85 10.74 9.06
N PRO A 36 -8.15 10.76 8.69
CA PRO A 36 -8.92 9.53 8.69
C PRO A 36 -8.40 8.65 7.55
N VAL A 37 -8.33 7.35 7.81
CA VAL A 37 -8.20 6.36 6.73
C VAL A 37 -9.58 5.90 6.31
N ASP A 38 -9.69 5.26 5.15
CA ASP A 38 -10.92 4.63 4.64
C ASP A 38 -11.58 3.75 5.71
N ASP A 39 -10.77 3.19 6.60
CA ASP A 39 -11.22 2.34 7.70
C ASP A 39 -12.06 3.06 8.77
N PHE A 40 -11.96 4.40 8.87
CA PHE A 40 -12.54 5.19 9.95
C PHE A 40 -14.07 5.16 9.98
N THR A 41 -14.74 5.08 8.82
CA THR A 41 -16.21 4.99 8.74
C THR A 41 -16.72 3.71 9.42
N GLY A 42 -16.09 2.56 9.13
CA GLY A 42 -16.46 1.30 9.78
C GLY A 42 -16.24 1.31 11.30
N TYR A 43 -15.24 2.03 11.82
CA TYR A 43 -15.07 2.19 13.27
C TYR A 43 -16.18 3.05 13.89
N LYS A 44 -16.63 4.10 13.20
CA LYS A 44 -17.76 4.95 13.65
C LYS A 44 -19.07 4.18 13.70
N GLU A 45 -19.33 3.34 12.71
CA GLU A 45 -20.49 2.46 12.69
C GLU A 45 -20.46 1.48 13.85
N ALA A 46 -19.32 0.80 14.05
CA ALA A 46 -19.13 -0.13 15.15
C ALA A 46 -19.36 0.53 16.53
N ALA A 47 -19.01 1.80 16.67
CA ALA A 47 -19.15 2.54 17.93
C ALA A 47 -20.60 2.79 18.34
N ARG A 48 -21.56 2.62 17.42
CA ARG A 48 -23.00 2.74 17.70
C ARG A 48 -23.53 1.55 18.49
N PHE A 49 -22.93 0.37 18.35
CA PHE A 49 -23.35 -0.84 19.08
C PHE A 49 -23.12 -0.73 20.59
N SER A 50 -23.97 -1.37 21.39
CA SER A 50 -23.82 -1.41 22.84
C SER A 50 -22.53 -2.15 23.24
N LEU A 51 -21.84 -1.70 24.30
CA LEU A 51 -20.66 -2.41 24.83
C LEU A 51 -20.97 -3.85 25.28
N LEU A 52 -22.24 -4.15 25.51
CA LEU A 52 -22.71 -5.47 25.91
C LEU A 52 -23.23 -6.31 24.74
N SER A 53 -23.37 -5.73 23.54
CA SER A 53 -23.81 -6.50 22.37
C SER A 53 -22.66 -7.29 21.78
N ILE A 54 -22.98 -8.47 21.25
CA ILE A 54 -22.02 -9.30 20.53
C ILE A 54 -21.44 -8.53 19.33
N ASP A 55 -22.28 -7.77 18.63
CA ASP A 55 -21.92 -6.98 17.44
C ASP A 55 -20.78 -5.99 17.68
N PHE A 56 -20.70 -5.39 18.87
CA PHE A 56 -19.58 -4.49 19.21
C PHE A 56 -18.24 -5.24 19.22
N TRP A 57 -18.25 -6.49 19.70
CA TRP A 57 -17.05 -7.31 19.86
C TRP A 57 -16.72 -8.15 18.62
N THR A 58 -17.73 -8.49 17.82
CA THR A 58 -17.62 -9.27 16.57
C THR A 58 -17.64 -8.39 15.33
N HIS A 59 -17.69 -7.06 15.45
CA HIS A 59 -17.57 -6.22 14.27
C HIS A 59 -16.27 -6.52 13.51
N TRP A 60 -16.29 -6.28 12.21
CA TRP A 60 -15.09 -6.40 11.36
C TRP A 60 -13.99 -5.37 11.66
N ARG A 61 -14.28 -4.46 12.59
CA ARG A 61 -13.33 -3.48 13.11
C ARG A 61 -12.94 -3.83 14.53
N ALA A 62 -11.67 -3.62 14.86
CA ALA A 62 -11.14 -4.02 16.15
C ALA A 62 -11.75 -3.20 17.30
N ALA A 63 -12.44 -3.89 18.20
CA ALA A 63 -13.25 -3.33 19.28
C ALA A 63 -12.50 -2.33 20.19
N THR A 64 -11.19 -2.48 20.38
CA THR A 64 -10.42 -1.58 21.27
C THR A 64 -10.36 -0.15 20.73
N PHE A 65 -10.20 0.03 19.42
CA PHE A 65 -10.24 1.37 18.81
C PHE A 65 -11.67 1.91 18.78
N VAL A 66 -12.66 1.04 18.53
CA VAL A 66 -14.09 1.39 18.62
C VAL A 66 -14.45 1.92 20.02
N LEU A 67 -13.91 1.29 21.08
CA LEU A 67 -14.08 1.76 22.46
C LEU A 67 -13.53 3.17 22.66
N LEU A 68 -12.38 3.50 22.04
CA LEU A 68 -11.82 4.85 22.07
C LEU A 68 -12.79 5.88 21.47
N ILE A 69 -13.34 5.59 20.28
CA ILE A 69 -14.35 6.43 19.62
C ILE A 69 -15.59 6.59 20.51
N LYS A 70 -16.06 5.50 21.12
CA LYS A 70 -17.24 5.54 21.98
C LYS A 70 -17.03 6.41 23.24
N MET A 71 -15.82 6.42 23.79
CA MET A 71 -15.49 7.20 25.01
C MET A 71 -15.23 8.68 24.72
N PHE A 72 -14.59 9.02 23.60
CA PHE A 72 -14.11 10.37 23.32
C PHE A 72 -14.84 11.06 22.16
N GLY A 73 -15.82 10.39 21.54
CA GLY A 73 -16.52 10.87 20.36
C GLY A 73 -15.78 10.56 19.06
N SER A 74 -16.38 10.96 17.94
CA SER A 74 -15.85 10.71 16.58
C SER A 74 -15.05 11.87 16.01
N ASP A 75 -14.74 12.89 16.82
CA ASP A 75 -13.90 14.02 16.40
C ASP A 75 -12.46 13.54 16.16
N LEU A 76 -11.98 13.72 14.93
CA LEU A 76 -10.68 13.19 14.50
C LEU A 76 -9.54 13.78 15.33
N THR A 77 -9.61 15.08 15.58
CA THR A 77 -8.58 15.82 16.32
C THR A 77 -8.48 15.31 17.75
N THR A 78 -9.61 15.21 18.44
CA THR A 78 -9.68 14.69 19.81
C THR A 78 -9.13 13.27 19.90
N LEU A 79 -9.55 12.37 19.00
CA LEU A 79 -9.08 11.00 19.00
C LEU A 79 -7.58 10.90 18.76
N ALA A 80 -7.04 11.69 17.83
CA ALA A 80 -5.61 11.70 17.53
C ALA A 80 -4.79 12.20 18.72
N TRP A 81 -5.25 13.24 19.42
CA TRP A 81 -4.62 13.74 20.65
C TRP A 81 -4.68 12.75 21.81
N VAL A 82 -5.81 12.06 22.01
CA VAL A 82 -5.94 11.01 23.02
C VAL A 82 -4.98 9.86 22.72
N GLN A 83 -4.98 9.40 21.48
CA GLN A 83 -4.10 8.34 21.00
C GLN A 83 -2.62 8.70 21.21
N PHE A 84 -2.23 9.92 20.80
CA PHE A 84 -0.90 10.47 21.01
C PHE A 84 -0.53 10.53 22.49
N ALA A 85 -1.41 11.03 23.35
CA ALA A 85 -1.17 11.14 24.79
C ALA A 85 -0.98 9.77 25.46
N LEU A 86 -1.78 8.77 25.07
CA LEU A 86 -1.63 7.39 25.54
C LEU A 86 -0.28 6.81 25.10
N ASN A 87 0.09 6.98 23.83
CA ASN A 87 1.37 6.49 23.31
C ASN A 87 2.57 7.18 23.97
N LEU A 88 2.53 8.51 24.09
CA LEU A 88 3.55 9.32 24.77
C LEU A 88 3.78 8.82 26.21
N THR A 89 2.69 8.60 26.93
CA THR A 89 2.73 8.08 28.30
C THR A 89 3.32 6.68 28.36
N ALA A 90 2.91 5.79 27.44
CA ALA A 90 3.44 4.43 27.37
C ALA A 90 4.95 4.40 27.10
N TRP A 91 5.46 5.25 26.20
CA TRP A 91 6.89 5.38 25.93
C TRP A 91 7.68 5.92 27.13
N LEU A 92 7.18 6.96 27.80
CA LEU A 92 7.81 7.51 29.00
C LEU A 92 7.90 6.46 30.11
N LEU A 93 6.81 5.72 30.35
CA LEU A 93 6.75 4.65 31.34
C LEU A 93 7.70 3.49 30.98
N PHE A 94 7.72 3.09 29.71
CA PHE A 94 8.57 2.01 29.21
C PHE A 94 10.06 2.38 29.27
N ALA A 95 10.43 3.56 28.80
CA ALA A 95 11.79 4.06 28.84
C ALA A 95 12.27 4.21 30.29
N GLY A 96 11.47 4.83 31.15
CA GLY A 96 11.80 5.05 32.57
C GLY A 96 11.97 3.72 33.32
N THR A 97 11.07 2.77 33.06
CA THR A 97 11.15 1.43 33.63
C THR A 97 12.38 0.69 33.14
N THR A 98 12.64 0.64 31.83
CA THR A 98 13.83 0.01 31.27
C THR A 98 15.12 0.62 31.83
N ALA A 99 15.20 1.95 31.91
CA ALA A 99 16.35 2.63 32.48
C ALA A 99 16.55 2.30 33.96
N SER A 100 15.47 2.15 34.74
CA SER A 100 15.52 1.75 36.16
C SER A 100 16.10 0.35 36.36
N PHE A 101 16.00 -0.50 35.34
CA PHE A 101 16.48 -1.88 35.35
C PHE A 101 17.99 -2.01 35.16
N LEU A 102 18.68 -0.99 34.67
CA LEU A 102 20.14 -1.00 34.51
C LEU A 102 20.82 -0.60 35.82
N GLU A 103 22.03 -1.05 36.11
CA GLU A 103 22.69 -0.69 37.38
C GLU A 103 23.56 0.57 37.22
N HIS A 104 24.12 0.81 36.03
CA HIS A 104 25.03 1.92 35.77
C HIS A 104 24.31 3.24 35.41
N LEU A 105 24.45 4.30 36.23
CA LEU A 105 23.68 5.55 36.09
C LEU A 105 23.79 6.22 34.71
N ARG A 106 25.00 6.33 34.14
CA ARG A 106 25.15 6.97 32.81
C ARG A 106 24.45 6.15 31.72
N LEU A 107 24.45 4.82 31.86
CA LEU A 107 23.77 3.95 30.92
C LEU A 107 22.25 4.06 31.08
N ARG A 108 21.73 4.24 32.31
CA ARG A 108 20.31 4.56 32.53
C ARG A 108 19.87 5.80 31.75
N VAL A 109 20.64 6.89 31.87
CA VAL A 109 20.34 8.15 31.16
C VAL A 109 20.43 7.94 29.66
N ALA A 110 21.50 7.29 29.17
CA ALA A 110 21.67 7.01 27.75
C ALA A 110 20.52 6.16 27.19
N VAL A 111 20.14 5.07 27.85
CA VAL A 111 19.05 4.19 27.42
C VAL A 111 17.69 4.90 27.48
N PHE A 112 17.45 5.72 28.50
CA PHE A 112 16.25 6.54 28.57
C PHE A 112 16.15 7.48 27.36
N VAL A 113 17.23 8.21 27.04
CA VAL A 113 17.27 9.09 25.87
C VAL A 113 17.11 8.30 24.57
N VAL A 114 17.85 7.20 24.39
CA VAL A 114 17.80 6.40 23.16
C VAL A 114 16.41 5.84 22.90
N LEU A 115 15.70 5.34 23.92
CA LEU A 115 14.34 4.82 23.76
C LEU A 115 13.33 5.93 23.42
N LEU A 116 13.52 7.14 23.94
CA LEU A 116 12.67 8.29 23.61
C LEU A 116 12.99 8.88 22.23
N VAL A 117 14.25 8.86 21.80
CA VAL A 117 14.61 9.23 20.42
C VAL A 117 14.10 8.18 19.44
N PHE A 118 14.19 6.90 19.82
CA PHE A 118 13.56 5.80 19.10
C PHE A 118 12.07 6.11 18.94
N SER A 119 11.29 6.35 20.00
CA SER A 119 9.84 6.61 19.82
C SER A 119 9.43 7.75 18.88
N LEU A 120 10.33 8.69 18.52
CA LEU A 120 10.12 9.73 17.49
C LEU A 120 10.38 9.27 16.05
N GLY A 121 10.82 8.03 15.85
CA GLY A 121 11.02 7.43 14.55
C GLY A 121 9.74 7.38 13.74
N ILE A 122 9.84 7.76 12.47
CA ILE A 122 8.66 7.95 11.62
C ILE A 122 7.78 6.71 11.50
N ASP A 123 8.40 5.53 11.42
CA ASP A 123 7.70 4.24 11.27
C ASP A 123 6.69 3.96 12.39
N PHE A 124 6.84 4.64 13.53
CA PHE A 124 5.98 4.49 14.71
C PHE A 124 5.25 5.78 15.06
N PHE A 125 5.93 6.92 14.93
CA PHE A 125 5.40 8.19 15.40
C PHE A 125 4.24 8.68 14.54
N VAL A 126 4.30 8.47 13.21
CA VAL A 126 3.25 8.91 12.28
C VAL A 126 1.90 8.26 12.57
N TRP A 127 1.90 7.04 13.09
CA TRP A 127 0.69 6.30 13.48
C TRP A 127 -0.10 6.97 14.58
N ASN A 128 0.48 7.94 15.30
CA ASN A 128 -0.29 8.74 16.25
C ASN A 128 -1.29 9.68 15.56
N ALA A 129 -0.95 10.18 14.36
CA ALA A 129 -1.79 11.10 13.60
C ALA A 129 -2.75 10.38 12.64
N ILE A 130 -2.53 9.09 12.43
CA ILE A 130 -3.40 8.22 11.62
C ILE A 130 -4.32 7.46 12.56
N LEU A 131 -5.62 7.63 12.36
CA LEU A 131 -6.64 7.07 13.24
C LEU A 131 -6.90 5.60 12.94
N LEU A 132 -5.99 4.77 13.44
CA LEU A 132 -5.90 3.33 13.17
C LEU A 132 -5.49 2.53 14.42
N THR A 133 -5.68 1.22 14.36
CA THR A 133 -5.42 0.30 15.47
C THR A 133 -3.93 0.13 15.81
N GLU A 134 -3.05 0.43 14.87
CA GLU A 134 -1.61 0.18 14.93
C GLU A 134 -0.94 0.93 16.08
N SER A 135 -1.29 2.19 16.30
CA SER A 135 -0.69 2.96 17.40
C SER A 135 -1.17 2.46 18.77
N LEU A 136 -2.43 2.03 18.86
CA LEU A 136 -3.02 1.54 20.10
C LEU A 136 -2.46 0.16 20.44
N ASP A 137 -2.27 -0.71 19.43
CA ASP A 137 -1.57 -1.98 19.57
C ASP A 137 -0.15 -1.76 20.11
N ASN A 138 0.63 -0.86 19.49
CA ASN A 138 1.98 -0.49 19.95
C ASN A 138 1.97 0.05 21.39
N THR A 139 1.04 0.94 21.71
CA THR A 139 0.87 1.52 23.06
C THR A 139 0.61 0.43 24.09
N LEU A 140 -0.31 -0.50 23.81
CA LEU A 140 -0.67 -1.58 24.72
C LEU A 140 0.47 -2.59 24.89
N ILE A 141 1.25 -2.86 23.83
CA ILE A 141 2.47 -3.68 23.92
C ILE A 141 3.48 -3.02 24.88
N LEU A 142 3.73 -1.72 24.77
CA LEU A 142 4.67 -1.01 25.64
C LEU A 142 4.22 -0.99 27.11
N VAL A 143 2.92 -0.79 27.35
CA VAL A 143 2.33 -0.90 28.70
C VAL A 143 2.51 -2.31 29.24
N MET A 144 2.20 -3.33 28.45
CA MET A 144 2.35 -4.73 28.85
C MET A 144 3.82 -5.07 29.18
N LEU A 145 4.77 -4.63 28.37
CA LEU A 145 6.22 -4.81 28.64
C LEU A 145 6.64 -4.12 29.94
N THR A 146 6.17 -2.88 30.15
CA THR A 146 6.42 -2.12 31.38
C THR A 146 5.91 -2.86 32.60
N MET A 147 4.68 -3.38 32.53
CA MET A 147 4.09 -4.14 33.62
C MET A 147 4.84 -5.45 33.87
N PHE A 148 5.31 -6.15 32.83
CA PHE A 148 6.13 -7.36 32.99
C PHE A 148 7.47 -7.06 33.67
N MET A 149 8.11 -5.95 33.31
CA MET A 149 9.30 -5.48 34.02
C MET A 149 8.94 -5.20 35.49
N TRP A 150 7.89 -4.44 35.79
CA TRP A 150 7.50 -4.17 37.18
C TRP A 150 7.22 -5.43 38.00
N LEU A 151 6.54 -6.41 37.40
CA LEU A 151 6.31 -7.72 38.01
C LEU A 151 7.64 -8.40 38.36
N HIS A 152 8.59 -8.44 37.41
CA HIS A 152 9.93 -8.96 37.63
C HIS A 152 10.68 -8.23 38.76
N TYR A 153 10.58 -6.89 38.81
CA TYR A 153 11.19 -6.10 39.88
C TYR A 153 10.61 -6.44 41.26
N GLY A 154 9.28 -6.46 41.38
CA GLY A 154 8.59 -6.81 42.62
C GLY A 154 8.95 -8.20 43.12
N MET A 155 9.08 -9.16 42.21
CA MET A 155 9.54 -10.52 42.50
C MET A 155 10.98 -10.55 43.03
N ARG A 156 11.92 -9.84 42.39
CA ARG A 156 13.34 -9.80 42.83
C ARG A 156 13.50 -9.14 44.19
N ALA A 157 12.66 -8.16 44.51
CA ALA A 157 12.69 -7.50 45.81
C ALA A 157 12.27 -8.41 46.98
N GLN A 158 11.76 -9.61 46.71
CA GLN A 158 11.18 -10.55 47.68
C GLN A 158 10.10 -9.89 48.56
N VAL A 159 9.50 -8.81 48.06
CA VAL A 159 8.38 -8.14 48.73
C VAL A 159 7.14 -8.91 48.35
N SER A 160 6.60 -9.68 49.28
CA SER A 160 5.27 -10.28 49.11
C SER A 160 4.24 -9.15 49.12
N PRO A 161 3.60 -8.81 47.98
CA PRO A 161 2.57 -7.79 47.99
C PRO A 161 1.37 -8.33 48.75
N SER A 162 0.62 -7.44 49.39
CA SER A 162 -0.69 -7.82 49.93
C SER A 162 -1.57 -8.39 48.81
N LEU A 163 -2.47 -9.31 49.16
CA LEU A 163 -3.38 -9.94 48.19
C LEU A 163 -4.12 -8.90 47.34
N ARG A 164 -4.57 -7.80 47.96
CA ARG A 164 -5.21 -6.66 47.25
C ARG A 164 -4.32 -6.07 46.15
N LYS A 165 -3.03 -5.86 46.42
CA LYS A 165 -2.08 -5.34 45.42
C LYS A 165 -1.84 -6.35 44.31
N GLN A 166 -1.72 -7.64 44.64
CA GLN A 166 -1.59 -8.70 43.63
C GLN A 166 -2.82 -8.77 42.74
N SER A 167 -4.02 -8.75 43.32
CA SER A 167 -5.28 -8.75 42.58
C SER A 167 -5.39 -7.51 41.68
N ALA A 168 -5.03 -6.32 42.16
CA ALA A 168 -5.05 -5.11 41.34
C ALA A 168 -4.07 -5.21 40.15
N ILE A 169 -2.86 -5.74 40.37
CA ILE A 169 -1.88 -5.99 39.29
C ILE A 169 -2.44 -7.00 38.30
N ALA A 170 -2.96 -8.13 38.77
CA ALA A 170 -3.53 -9.18 37.93
C ALA A 170 -4.68 -8.64 37.09
N VAL A 171 -5.66 -7.95 37.70
CA VAL A 171 -6.80 -7.34 37.00
C VAL A 171 -6.33 -6.33 35.95
N SER A 172 -5.36 -5.48 36.29
CA SER A 172 -4.81 -4.51 35.34
C SER A 172 -4.17 -5.21 34.14
N PHE A 173 -3.41 -6.29 34.37
CA PHE A 173 -2.81 -7.07 33.29
C PHE A 173 -3.87 -7.75 32.43
N VAL A 174 -4.89 -8.36 33.05
CA VAL A 174 -5.99 -9.02 32.35
C VAL A 174 -6.69 -8.01 31.44
N LEU A 175 -6.96 -6.81 31.95
CA LEU A 175 -7.55 -5.73 31.17
C LEU A 175 -6.67 -5.33 29.99
N ILE A 176 -5.36 -5.13 30.20
CA ILE A 176 -4.43 -4.76 29.12
C ILE A 176 -4.30 -5.89 28.08
N ILE A 177 -4.18 -7.14 28.51
CA ILE A 177 -4.14 -8.31 27.62
C ILE A 177 -5.43 -8.42 26.80
N PHE A 178 -6.57 -8.18 27.44
CA PHE A 178 -7.87 -8.18 26.78
C PHE A 178 -7.96 -7.05 25.74
N LEU A 179 -7.71 -5.80 26.12
CA LEU A 179 -7.70 -4.66 25.19
C LEU A 179 -6.69 -4.86 24.06
N TRP A 180 -5.54 -5.44 24.34
CA TRP A 180 -4.52 -5.71 23.33
C TRP A 180 -4.94 -6.83 22.36
N GLY A 181 -5.43 -7.96 22.88
CA GLY A 181 -5.96 -9.05 22.06
C GLY A 181 -7.15 -8.63 21.21
N PHE A 182 -7.85 -7.56 21.61
CA PHE A 182 -8.97 -6.99 20.88
C PHE A 182 -8.59 -5.82 19.96
N SER A 183 -7.34 -5.35 19.99
CA SER A 183 -6.89 -4.20 19.19
C SER A 183 -6.59 -4.55 17.75
N ARG A 184 -6.22 -5.81 17.44
CA ARG A 184 -6.02 -6.31 16.07
C ARG A 184 -6.31 -7.81 16.00
N PRO A 185 -6.79 -8.34 14.85
CA PRO A 185 -7.03 -9.76 14.70
C PRO A 185 -5.80 -10.64 15.00
N PRO A 186 -4.57 -10.37 14.53
CA PRO A 186 -3.45 -11.27 14.80
C PRO A 186 -3.03 -11.38 16.28
N ASN A 187 -3.48 -10.47 17.16
CA ASN A 187 -3.00 -10.41 18.53
C ASN A 187 -3.42 -11.60 19.41
N TYR A 188 -4.52 -12.28 19.10
CA TYR A 188 -4.89 -13.47 19.89
C TYR A 188 -3.93 -14.64 19.66
N PHE A 189 -3.31 -14.77 18.47
CA PHE A 189 -2.23 -15.73 18.27
C PHE A 189 -0.98 -15.38 19.07
N ASN A 190 -0.67 -14.09 19.19
CA ASN A 190 0.42 -13.62 20.04
C ASN A 190 0.17 -14.03 21.51
N ALA A 191 -1.07 -13.97 21.97
CA ALA A 191 -1.43 -14.43 23.32
C ALA A 191 -1.08 -15.91 23.52
N LEU A 192 -1.35 -16.77 22.53
CA LEU A 192 -0.99 -18.19 22.58
C LEU A 192 0.53 -18.40 22.64
N VAL A 193 1.31 -17.63 21.87
CA VAL A 193 2.79 -17.70 21.89
C VAL A 193 3.35 -17.30 23.25
N LEU A 194 2.70 -16.39 23.98
CA LEU A 194 3.14 -15.94 25.32
C LEU A 194 2.89 -16.97 26.44
N VAL A 195 1.91 -17.86 26.29
CA VAL A 195 1.55 -18.90 27.29
C VAL A 195 2.75 -19.79 27.68
N PRO A 196 3.49 -20.44 26.77
CA PRO A 196 4.62 -21.29 27.16
C PRO A 196 5.72 -20.51 27.89
N PHE A 197 5.97 -19.26 27.51
CA PHE A 197 6.97 -18.44 28.21
C PHE A 197 6.56 -18.13 29.64
N LEU A 198 5.29 -17.75 29.87
CA LEU A 198 4.76 -17.57 31.22
C LEU A 198 4.71 -18.88 31.99
N GLY A 199 4.44 -20.01 31.32
CA GLY A 199 4.52 -21.35 31.89
C GLY A 199 5.93 -21.70 32.37
N LEU A 200 6.97 -21.40 31.57
CA LEU A 200 8.37 -21.63 31.96
C LEU A 200 8.79 -20.76 33.16
N VAL A 201 8.35 -19.49 33.18
CA VAL A 201 8.52 -18.62 34.35
C VAL A 201 7.77 -19.19 35.55
N PHE A 202 6.51 -19.60 35.38
CA PHE A 202 5.72 -20.19 36.45
C PHE A 202 6.35 -21.46 37.04
N ILE A 203 6.82 -22.39 36.20
CA ILE A 203 7.42 -23.66 36.63
C ILE A 203 8.70 -23.43 37.42
N LYS A 204 9.64 -22.63 36.90
CA LYS A 204 10.92 -22.40 37.58
C LYS A 204 10.73 -21.63 38.90
N TRP A 205 9.81 -20.69 38.93
CA TRP A 205 9.56 -19.86 40.10
C TRP A 205 8.56 -20.47 41.08
N ARG A 206 7.97 -21.62 40.72
CA ARG A 206 7.10 -22.40 41.59
C ARG A 206 7.74 -22.56 42.97
N LEU A 207 8.99 -22.99 43.02
CA LEU A 207 9.66 -23.29 44.29
C LEU A 207 10.08 -22.05 45.09
N GLN A 208 10.24 -20.88 44.47
CA GLN A 208 10.83 -19.70 45.13
C GLN A 208 9.81 -18.62 45.49
N LEU A 209 8.70 -18.49 44.76
CA LEU A 209 7.74 -17.39 44.91
C LEU A 209 6.28 -17.85 44.96
N ARG A 210 5.96 -18.72 45.94
CA ARG A 210 4.59 -19.24 46.16
C ARG A 210 3.52 -18.15 46.26
N ALA A 211 3.88 -16.97 46.76
CA ALA A 211 2.97 -15.83 46.89
C ALA A 211 2.45 -15.30 45.53
N TRP A 212 3.20 -15.47 44.43
CA TRP A 212 2.84 -14.91 43.12
C TRP A 212 2.11 -15.90 42.19
N TRP A 213 1.96 -17.16 42.61
CA TRP A 213 1.31 -18.19 41.79
C TRP A 213 -0.10 -17.81 41.32
N PRO A 214 -0.98 -17.23 42.15
CA PRO A 214 -2.32 -16.85 41.69
C PRO A 214 -2.24 -15.85 40.56
N THR A 215 -1.32 -14.88 40.63
CA THR A 215 -1.15 -13.88 39.57
C THR A 215 -0.77 -14.54 38.25
N PHE A 216 0.28 -15.37 38.22
CA PHE A 216 0.69 -16.05 36.98
C PHE A 216 -0.37 -17.01 36.45
N GLY A 217 -1.05 -17.76 37.34
CA GLY A 217 -2.16 -18.62 36.96
C GLY A 217 -3.27 -17.82 36.28
N THR A 218 -3.66 -16.68 36.87
CA THR A 218 -4.64 -15.76 36.28
C THR A 218 -4.17 -15.22 34.93
N LEU A 219 -2.89 -14.85 34.76
CA LEU A 219 -2.37 -14.36 33.48
C LEU A 219 -2.42 -15.42 32.37
N ILE A 220 -2.03 -16.67 32.69
CA ILE A 220 -2.08 -17.79 31.74
C ILE A 220 -3.54 -18.05 31.34
N VAL A 221 -4.44 -18.13 32.32
CA VAL A 221 -5.87 -18.30 32.06
C VAL A 221 -6.40 -17.15 31.21
N ALA A 222 -6.04 -15.90 31.50
CA ALA A 222 -6.50 -14.74 30.74
C ALA A 222 -6.02 -14.75 29.28
N LEU A 223 -4.76 -15.12 29.02
CA LEU A 223 -4.25 -15.26 27.65
C LEU A 223 -4.96 -16.37 26.89
N LEU A 224 -5.21 -17.51 27.53
CA LEU A 224 -5.98 -18.61 26.93
C LEU A 224 -7.43 -18.20 26.69
N THR A 225 -8.06 -17.49 27.63
CA THR A 225 -9.42 -16.95 27.47
C THR A 225 -9.48 -15.97 26.32
N VAL A 226 -8.53 -15.04 26.19
CA VAL A 226 -8.47 -14.11 25.05
C VAL A 226 -8.29 -14.88 23.75
N TYR A 227 -7.40 -15.88 23.70
CA TYR A 227 -7.22 -16.73 22.53
C TYR A 227 -8.52 -17.45 22.12
N VAL A 228 -9.14 -18.19 23.04
CA VAL A 228 -10.36 -18.97 22.76
C VAL A 228 -11.53 -18.05 22.40
N LEU A 229 -11.75 -17.00 23.19
CA LEU A 229 -12.82 -16.04 22.95
C LEU A 229 -12.63 -15.34 21.60
N ARG A 230 -11.43 -14.82 21.29
CA ARG A 230 -11.21 -14.15 20.02
C ARG A 230 -11.29 -15.09 18.83
N SER A 231 -10.76 -16.31 18.94
CA SER A 231 -10.91 -17.31 17.87
C SER A 231 -12.39 -17.55 17.56
N TYR A 232 -13.20 -17.75 18.60
CA TYR A 232 -14.65 -17.93 18.46
C TYR A 232 -15.35 -16.73 17.84
N LEU A 233 -15.02 -15.51 18.29
CA LEU A 233 -15.63 -14.28 17.77
C LEU A 233 -15.24 -14.00 16.32
N VAL A 234 -13.99 -14.27 15.94
CA VAL A 234 -13.52 -14.15 14.55
C VAL A 234 -14.30 -15.13 13.67
N ASP A 235 -14.46 -16.38 14.11
CA ASP A 235 -15.23 -17.39 13.38
C ASP A 235 -16.71 -17.00 13.22
N TYR A 236 -17.31 -16.36 14.23
CA TYR A 236 -18.69 -15.89 14.20
C TYR A 236 -18.90 -14.69 13.25
N SER A 237 -17.88 -13.83 13.13
CA SER A 237 -17.98 -12.54 12.45
C SER A 237 -17.74 -12.57 10.94
N ASP A 238 -17.29 -13.71 10.40
CA ASP A 238 -16.88 -13.84 9.00
C ASP A 238 -15.75 -12.90 8.54
N VAL A 239 -15.14 -12.14 9.44
CA VAL A 239 -14.06 -11.17 9.17
C VAL A 239 -12.82 -11.85 8.57
N TRP A 240 -12.62 -13.12 8.91
CA TRP A 240 -11.54 -13.94 8.36
C TRP A 240 -11.68 -14.16 6.85
N GLN A 241 -12.90 -14.04 6.29
CA GLN A 241 -13.14 -14.23 4.86
C GLN A 241 -12.35 -13.21 4.04
N ASN A 242 -12.31 -11.94 4.45
CA ASN A 242 -11.57 -10.89 3.75
C ASN A 242 -10.07 -11.22 3.59
N GLY A 243 -9.41 -11.65 4.66
CA GLY A 243 -8.01 -12.07 4.60
C GLY A 243 -7.81 -13.32 3.72
N MET A 244 -8.76 -14.26 3.76
CA MET A 244 -8.75 -15.44 2.89
C MET A 244 -8.89 -15.07 1.41
N MET A 245 -9.83 -14.18 1.07
CA MET A 245 -10.02 -13.69 -0.30
C MET A 245 -8.77 -13.00 -0.81
N ASN A 246 -8.18 -12.10 0.00
CA ASN A 246 -6.94 -11.41 -0.34
C ASN A 246 -5.82 -12.41 -0.63
N THR A 247 -5.71 -13.45 0.21
CA THR A 247 -4.73 -14.51 0.06
C THR A 247 -4.97 -15.35 -1.20
N ILE A 248 -6.22 -15.69 -1.53
CA ILE A 248 -6.54 -16.44 -2.74
C ILE A 248 -6.17 -15.62 -3.97
N ALA A 249 -6.67 -14.39 -4.06
CA ALA A 249 -6.47 -13.52 -5.21
C ALA A 249 -5.01 -13.17 -5.46
N ALA A 250 -4.24 -12.87 -4.41
CA ALA A 250 -2.88 -12.36 -4.53
C ALA A 250 -1.78 -13.44 -4.44
N ASN A 251 -2.01 -14.51 -3.68
CA ASN A 251 -0.98 -15.51 -3.39
C ASN A 251 -1.26 -16.88 -4.00
N ILE A 252 -2.52 -17.26 -4.20
CA ILE A 252 -2.91 -18.60 -4.69
C ILE A 252 -3.13 -18.57 -6.20
N LEU A 253 -4.12 -17.83 -6.71
CA LEU A 253 -4.47 -17.78 -8.13
C LEU A 253 -3.31 -17.38 -9.07
N PRO A 254 -2.37 -16.51 -8.66
CA PRO A 254 -1.23 -16.18 -9.52
C PRO A 254 -0.26 -17.35 -9.75
N ASP A 255 -0.17 -18.28 -8.81
CA ASP A 255 0.73 -19.44 -8.84
C ASP A 255 -0.03 -20.68 -9.28
N GLU A 256 0.32 -21.24 -10.44
CA GLU A 256 -0.37 -22.40 -11.03
C GLU A 256 -0.36 -23.62 -10.11
N LYS A 257 0.74 -23.90 -9.42
CA LYS A 257 0.86 -25.07 -8.54
C LYS A 257 0.02 -24.92 -7.28
N LYS A 258 -0.04 -23.70 -6.74
CA LYS A 258 -0.94 -23.42 -5.61
C LYS A 258 -2.39 -23.51 -6.09
N THR A 259 -2.71 -22.90 -7.22
CA THR A 259 -4.07 -22.96 -7.79
C THR A 259 -4.52 -24.40 -7.96
N GLU A 260 -3.70 -25.23 -8.62
CA GLU A 260 -3.95 -26.67 -8.80
C GLU A 260 -4.24 -27.37 -7.46
N PHE A 261 -3.39 -27.16 -6.44
CA PHE A 261 -3.60 -27.74 -5.10
C PHE A 261 -4.97 -27.38 -4.49
N PHE A 262 -5.42 -26.13 -4.65
CA PHE A 262 -6.69 -25.66 -4.11
C PHE A 262 -7.88 -26.14 -4.95
N VAL A 263 -7.75 -26.17 -6.29
CA VAL A 263 -8.77 -26.69 -7.22
C VAL A 263 -9.01 -28.19 -7.00
N GLU A 264 -7.94 -28.97 -6.81
CA GLU A 264 -8.04 -30.40 -6.43
C GLU A 264 -8.82 -30.61 -5.13
N ARG A 265 -8.90 -29.58 -4.26
CA ARG A 265 -9.63 -29.59 -2.99
C ARG A 265 -10.98 -28.87 -3.09
N GLY A 266 -11.47 -28.68 -4.32
CA GLY A 266 -12.78 -28.19 -4.65
C GLY A 266 -12.91 -26.67 -4.69
N MET A 267 -11.80 -25.92 -4.76
CA MET A 267 -11.86 -24.49 -5.08
C MET A 267 -12.37 -24.33 -6.53
N PRO A 268 -13.36 -23.44 -6.78
CA PRO A 268 -13.83 -23.14 -8.13
C PRO A 268 -12.70 -22.67 -9.06
N ASP A 269 -12.71 -23.19 -10.29
CA ASP A 269 -11.73 -22.91 -11.36
C ASP A 269 -12.36 -22.36 -12.64
N SER A 270 -13.62 -21.93 -12.57
CA SER A 270 -14.32 -21.33 -13.71
C SER A 270 -13.63 -20.04 -14.19
N PRO A 271 -13.84 -19.60 -15.44
CA PRO A 271 -13.31 -18.33 -15.92
C PRO A 271 -13.65 -17.14 -15.00
N GLU A 272 -14.85 -17.15 -14.42
CA GLU A 272 -15.32 -16.15 -13.45
C GLU A 272 -14.53 -16.20 -12.15
N ALA A 273 -14.11 -17.38 -11.71
CA ALA A 273 -13.25 -17.56 -10.54
C ALA A 273 -11.82 -17.05 -10.82
N MET A 274 -11.29 -17.41 -11.98
CA MET A 274 -9.93 -17.06 -12.37
C MET A 274 -9.74 -15.56 -12.67
N ARG A 275 -10.81 -14.82 -12.95
CA ARG A 275 -10.74 -13.37 -13.22
C ARG A 275 -10.18 -12.57 -12.03
N PHE A 276 -10.26 -13.09 -10.82
CA PHE A 276 -9.75 -12.38 -9.64
C PHE A 276 -8.24 -12.56 -9.39
N LYS A 277 -7.55 -13.29 -10.27
CA LYS A 277 -6.08 -13.46 -10.21
C LYS A 277 -5.36 -12.10 -10.18
N GLY A 278 -4.65 -11.82 -9.10
CA GLY A 278 -3.87 -10.59 -8.91
C GLY A 278 -4.67 -9.34 -8.50
N TYR A 279 -5.97 -9.48 -8.24
CA TYR A 279 -6.82 -8.37 -7.81
C TYR A 279 -6.88 -8.20 -6.30
N VAL A 280 -7.27 -7.00 -5.84
CA VAL A 280 -7.59 -6.72 -4.42
C VAL A 280 -9.10 -6.89 -4.23
N PRO A 281 -9.56 -7.96 -3.54
CA PRO A 281 -10.98 -8.32 -3.40
C PRO A 281 -11.90 -7.25 -2.80
N ALA A 282 -11.37 -6.31 -2.00
CA ALA A 282 -12.17 -5.27 -1.37
C ALA A 282 -13.01 -4.44 -2.36
N ARG A 283 -12.68 -4.46 -3.66
CA ARG A 283 -13.44 -3.79 -4.74
C ARG A 283 -14.55 -4.63 -5.36
N TYR A 284 -14.63 -5.94 -5.07
CA TYR A 284 -15.51 -6.91 -5.74
C TYR A 284 -16.21 -7.86 -4.76
N ALA A 285 -16.50 -7.39 -3.54
CA ALA A 285 -17.02 -8.26 -2.47
C ALA A 285 -18.29 -9.04 -2.89
N GLY A 286 -19.20 -8.41 -3.65
CA GLY A 286 -20.45 -9.05 -4.11
C GLY A 286 -20.23 -10.19 -5.10
N ASP A 287 -19.39 -9.97 -6.11
CA ASP A 287 -19.09 -10.96 -7.14
C ASP A 287 -18.34 -12.17 -6.58
N TRP A 288 -17.48 -11.91 -5.60
CA TRP A 288 -16.68 -12.96 -5.00
C TRP A 288 -17.54 -13.97 -4.25
N GLU A 289 -18.57 -13.49 -3.53
CA GLU A 289 -19.50 -14.36 -2.80
C GLU A 289 -20.25 -15.31 -3.75
N ALA A 290 -20.65 -14.81 -4.93
CA ALA A 290 -21.34 -15.61 -5.94
C ALA A 290 -20.47 -16.77 -6.48
N VAL A 291 -19.16 -16.57 -6.60
CA VAL A 291 -18.25 -17.58 -7.18
C VAL A 291 -17.66 -18.50 -6.12
N TYR A 292 -17.18 -17.93 -5.02
CA TYR A 292 -16.40 -18.66 -4.01
C TYR A 292 -17.13 -18.86 -2.69
N GLY A 293 -18.30 -18.24 -2.46
CA GLY A 293 -18.95 -18.16 -1.15
C GLY A 293 -19.12 -19.51 -0.47
N ASP A 294 -19.73 -20.48 -1.15
CA ASP A 294 -19.93 -21.84 -0.61
C ASP A 294 -18.61 -22.50 -0.24
N TRP A 295 -17.60 -22.43 -1.10
CA TRP A 295 -16.31 -23.05 -0.85
C TRP A 295 -15.54 -22.34 0.28
N ILE A 296 -15.60 -21.00 0.32
CA ILE A 296 -15.00 -20.21 1.39
C ILE A 296 -15.59 -20.60 2.72
N ASN A 297 -16.91 -20.57 2.84
CA ASN A 297 -17.62 -20.80 4.10
C ASN A 297 -17.45 -22.22 4.63
N THR A 298 -17.30 -23.22 3.74
CA THR A 298 -17.29 -24.64 4.12
C THR A 298 -15.91 -25.30 4.15
N LYS A 299 -15.00 -24.94 3.25
CA LYS A 299 -13.75 -25.70 3.00
C LYS A 299 -12.47 -24.87 3.11
N SER A 300 -12.49 -23.59 2.74
CA SER A 300 -11.27 -22.79 2.55
C SER A 300 -10.31 -22.81 3.73
N ARG A 301 -10.79 -22.59 4.96
CA ARG A 301 -9.94 -22.58 6.17
C ARG A 301 -9.19 -23.90 6.37
N ARG A 302 -9.88 -25.03 6.22
CA ARG A 302 -9.27 -26.36 6.36
C ARG A 302 -8.25 -26.58 5.25
N VAL A 303 -8.62 -26.31 4.00
CA VAL A 303 -7.73 -26.49 2.84
C VAL A 303 -6.49 -25.60 2.95
N TYR A 304 -6.67 -24.35 3.39
CA TYR A 304 -5.57 -23.42 3.61
C TYR A 304 -4.64 -23.87 4.75
N MET A 305 -5.18 -24.39 5.84
CA MET A 305 -4.35 -24.95 6.92
C MET A 305 -3.60 -26.20 6.45
N GLU A 306 -4.24 -27.08 5.67
CA GLU A 306 -3.57 -28.23 5.05
C GLU A 306 -2.43 -27.77 4.14
N PHE A 307 -2.68 -26.76 3.30
CA PHE A 307 -1.67 -26.13 2.45
C PHE A 307 -0.48 -25.60 3.27
N LEU A 308 -0.73 -24.85 4.36
CA LEU A 308 0.33 -24.31 5.22
C LEU A 308 1.15 -25.41 5.88
N LEU A 309 0.53 -26.50 6.32
CA LEU A 309 1.21 -27.63 6.97
C LEU A 309 2.05 -28.43 5.98
N LEU A 310 1.50 -28.73 4.79
CA LEU A 310 2.18 -29.48 3.74
C LEU A 310 3.31 -28.68 3.09
N THR A 311 3.19 -27.34 3.07
CA THR A 311 4.21 -26.44 2.50
C THR A 311 5.02 -25.68 3.54
N ALA A 312 5.01 -26.11 4.81
CA ALA A 312 5.65 -25.37 5.90
C ALA A 312 7.14 -25.03 5.64
N PRO A 313 7.99 -25.93 5.12
CA PRO A 313 9.38 -25.58 4.77
C PRO A 313 9.47 -24.46 3.72
N GLN A 314 8.64 -24.52 2.67
CA GLN A 314 8.59 -23.50 1.62
C GLN A 314 8.09 -22.17 2.18
N ARG A 315 7.07 -22.17 3.04
CA ARG A 315 6.54 -20.94 3.69
C ARG A 315 7.59 -20.27 4.58
N ILE A 316 8.38 -21.06 5.31
CA ILE A 316 9.50 -20.54 6.09
C ILE A 316 10.57 -19.94 5.18
N GLN A 317 10.88 -20.61 4.06
CA GLN A 317 11.83 -20.10 3.07
C GLN A 317 11.35 -18.79 2.42
N GLU A 318 10.08 -18.72 2.02
CA GLU A 318 9.45 -17.51 1.47
C GLU A 318 9.50 -16.37 2.48
N ALA A 319 9.21 -16.64 3.76
CA ALA A 319 9.32 -15.64 4.81
C ALA A 319 10.76 -15.16 5.05
N ALA A 320 11.74 -16.05 4.92
CA ALA A 320 13.15 -15.68 4.97
C ALA A 320 13.57 -14.82 3.76
N GLN A 321 13.05 -15.13 2.56
CA GLN A 321 13.28 -14.34 1.35
C GLN A 321 12.62 -12.96 1.43
N ARG A 322 11.42 -12.88 2.04
CA ARG A 322 10.68 -11.64 2.27
C ARG A 322 10.99 -11.01 3.63
N TRP A 323 12.07 -11.42 4.29
CA TRP A 323 12.40 -10.97 5.65
C TRP A 323 12.49 -9.45 5.74
N ASN A 324 13.06 -8.80 4.71
CA ASN A 324 13.11 -7.34 4.66
C ASN A 324 11.72 -6.69 4.74
N GLN A 325 10.69 -7.26 4.11
CA GLN A 325 9.31 -6.74 4.21
C GLN A 325 8.74 -6.91 5.62
N VAL A 326 9.13 -7.98 6.32
CA VAL A 326 8.72 -8.25 7.70
C VAL A 326 9.39 -7.29 8.69
N VAL A 327 10.69 -7.04 8.54
CA VAL A 327 11.46 -6.25 9.50
C VAL A 327 11.50 -4.77 9.16
N ASN A 328 11.39 -4.43 7.89
CA ASN A 328 11.43 -3.07 7.34
C ASN A 328 10.25 -2.89 6.38
N PRO A 329 9.00 -2.94 6.86
CA PRO A 329 7.86 -2.65 6.00
C PRO A 329 8.00 -1.24 5.43
N ASP A 330 7.70 -1.05 4.14
CA ASP A 330 7.75 0.27 3.51
C ASP A 330 6.51 1.09 3.90
N MET A 331 6.62 1.72 5.07
CA MET A 331 5.53 2.48 5.68
C MET A 331 5.25 3.79 4.94
N LEU A 332 6.29 4.39 4.34
CA LEU A 332 6.14 5.67 3.63
C LEU A 332 5.30 5.49 2.37
N THR A 333 5.56 4.44 1.59
CA THR A 333 4.76 4.11 0.41
C THR A 333 3.32 3.78 0.78
N TYR A 334 3.10 3.14 1.93
CA TYR A 334 1.75 2.85 2.42
C TYR A 334 0.97 4.12 2.77
N LEU A 335 1.61 5.09 3.44
CA LEU A 335 0.93 6.30 3.95
C LEU A 335 0.74 7.39 2.91
N TYR A 336 1.68 7.52 1.98
CA TYR A 336 1.70 8.62 1.00
C TYR A 336 1.47 8.13 -0.43
N GLY A 337 1.18 6.84 -0.61
CA GLY A 337 1.08 6.19 -1.92
C GLY A 337 2.45 6.00 -2.58
N ARG A 338 2.45 5.42 -3.79
CA ARG A 338 3.68 5.14 -4.57
C ARG A 338 4.40 6.40 -5.06
N THR A 339 3.71 7.54 -5.07
CA THR A 339 4.28 8.84 -5.45
C THR A 339 4.31 9.70 -4.19
N PRO A 340 5.45 9.75 -3.46
CA PRO A 340 5.55 10.62 -2.31
C PRO A 340 5.24 12.03 -2.77
N GLN A 341 4.11 12.59 -2.32
CA GLN A 341 3.74 13.93 -2.71
C GLN A 341 4.85 14.88 -2.25
N PRO A 342 5.39 15.74 -3.13
CA PRO A 342 6.55 16.57 -2.85
C PRO A 342 6.35 17.57 -1.69
N GLN A 343 5.11 17.73 -1.19
CA GLN A 343 4.74 18.66 -0.14
C GLN A 343 4.84 18.09 1.29
N GLN A 344 4.90 16.77 1.49
CA GLN A 344 5.10 16.19 2.82
C GLN A 344 6.58 15.90 3.07
N GLN A 345 7.39 16.96 3.00
CA GLN A 345 8.80 16.90 3.38
C GLN A 345 8.91 16.84 4.90
N LEU A 346 8.98 15.62 5.42
CA LEU A 346 9.32 15.39 6.82
C LEU A 346 10.66 16.08 7.14
N PRO A 347 10.80 16.65 8.36
CA PRO A 347 12.06 17.23 8.79
C PRO A 347 13.22 16.26 8.52
N ILE A 348 14.33 16.79 7.98
CA ILE A 348 15.49 16.00 7.56
C ILE A 348 15.96 15.07 8.68
N TRP A 349 16.01 15.58 9.91
CA TRP A 349 16.42 14.81 11.08
C TRP A 349 15.52 13.59 11.36
N GLN A 350 14.24 13.60 10.99
CA GLN A 350 13.37 12.42 11.13
C GLN A 350 13.70 11.36 10.09
N ARG A 351 14.00 11.77 8.85
CA ARG A 351 14.44 10.87 7.79
C ARG A 351 15.81 10.26 8.12
N GLU A 352 16.73 11.06 8.66
CA GLU A 352 18.04 10.59 9.10
C GLU A 352 17.95 9.68 10.34
N ASN A 353 17.12 10.02 11.32
CA ASN A 353 16.86 9.14 12.47
C ASN A 353 16.22 7.82 12.04
N ALA A 354 15.29 7.87 11.07
CA ALA A 354 14.74 6.69 10.44
C ALA A 354 15.86 5.85 9.79
N ALA A 355 16.76 6.47 9.03
CA ALA A 355 17.87 5.74 8.44
C ALA A 355 18.78 5.06 9.50
N LEU A 356 19.12 5.76 10.58
CA LEU A 356 20.05 5.27 11.61
C LEU A 356 19.46 4.22 12.55
N LEU A 357 18.28 4.48 13.13
CA LEU A 357 17.67 3.60 14.13
C LEU A 357 16.67 2.62 13.53
N TYR A 358 16.15 2.94 12.34
CA TYR A 358 15.04 2.22 11.72
C TYR A 358 15.38 1.51 10.42
N ASN A 359 16.39 1.94 9.69
CA ASN A 359 16.83 1.21 8.51
C ASN A 359 18.31 0.81 8.58
N PRO A 360 18.82 0.33 9.74
CA PRO A 360 20.09 -0.34 9.67
C PRO A 360 19.87 -1.59 8.82
N SER A 361 20.81 -1.87 7.92
CA SER A 361 20.78 -3.09 7.10
C SER A 361 20.37 -4.28 7.98
N GLY A 362 19.56 -5.22 7.49
CA GLY A 362 19.17 -6.40 8.28
C GLY A 362 20.37 -7.14 8.90
N ILE A 363 21.57 -6.97 8.30
CA ILE A 363 22.86 -7.45 8.78
C ILE A 363 23.27 -6.80 10.11
N THR A 364 23.12 -5.49 10.28
CA THR A 364 23.52 -4.80 11.52
C THR A 364 22.72 -5.30 12.71
N PHE A 365 21.39 -5.41 12.56
CA PHE A 365 20.53 -5.98 13.60
C PHE A 365 20.87 -7.45 13.89
N LEU A 366 21.18 -8.23 12.86
CA LEU A 366 21.61 -9.62 13.03
C LEU A 366 22.92 -9.70 13.83
N VAL A 367 23.92 -8.88 13.50
CA VAL A 367 25.19 -8.82 14.23
C VAL A 367 24.97 -8.43 15.70
N LEU A 368 24.16 -7.39 15.95
CA LEU A 368 23.82 -6.98 17.31
C LEU A 368 23.10 -8.08 18.08
N ALA A 369 22.14 -8.77 17.44
CA ALA A 369 21.43 -9.88 18.03
C ALA A 369 22.37 -11.05 18.36
N LEU A 370 23.28 -11.42 17.45
CA LEU A 370 24.24 -12.50 17.65
C LEU A 370 25.25 -12.18 18.76
N VAL A 371 25.80 -10.97 18.80
CA VAL A 371 26.71 -10.53 19.87
C VAL A 371 26.00 -10.57 21.22
N ALA A 372 24.78 -10.04 21.29
CA ALA A 372 24.03 -9.99 22.54
C ALA A 372 23.54 -11.38 22.98
N LEU A 373 23.22 -12.28 22.03
CA LEU A 373 22.93 -13.69 22.29
C LEU A 373 24.17 -14.42 22.83
N PHE A 374 25.34 -14.20 22.24
CA PHE A 374 26.60 -14.76 22.73
C PHE A 374 26.89 -14.33 24.18
N LEU A 375 26.71 -13.05 24.50
CA LEU A 375 26.87 -12.54 25.85
C LEU A 375 25.86 -13.16 26.81
N MET A 376 24.59 -13.31 26.40
CA MET A 376 23.57 -14.00 27.18
C MET A 376 23.94 -15.46 27.47
N LEU A 377 24.36 -16.23 26.45
CA LEU A 377 24.76 -17.63 26.59
C LEU A 377 26.00 -17.80 27.49
N SER A 378 26.95 -16.86 27.40
CA SER A 378 28.13 -16.83 28.28
C SER A 378 27.75 -16.71 29.76
N ARG A 379 26.65 -15.99 30.05
CA ARG A 379 26.10 -15.84 31.39
C ARG A 379 25.34 -17.07 31.85
N PHE A 380 24.54 -17.70 30.99
CA PHE A 380 23.85 -18.94 31.31
C PHE A 380 24.82 -20.03 31.78
N ARG A 381 26.02 -20.11 31.17
CA ARG A 381 27.09 -21.03 31.60
C ARG A 381 27.56 -20.79 33.05
N ARG A 382 27.43 -19.56 33.58
CA ARG A 382 27.83 -19.20 34.95
C ARG A 382 26.73 -19.43 36.00
N ARG A 383 25.58 -20.01 35.61
CA ARG A 383 24.39 -20.24 36.46
C ARG A 383 23.77 -18.99 37.11
N GLU A 384 24.21 -17.80 36.75
CA GLU A 384 23.59 -16.53 37.12
C GLU A 384 22.43 -16.21 36.17
N THR A 385 21.32 -16.94 36.27
CA THR A 385 20.17 -16.68 35.40
C THR A 385 19.48 -15.38 35.82
N ASP A 386 19.79 -14.31 35.11
CA ASP A 386 19.06 -13.06 35.16
C ASP A 386 17.90 -13.13 34.17
N TRP A 387 16.67 -13.05 34.66
CA TRP A 387 15.49 -13.20 33.82
C TRP A 387 15.09 -11.92 33.09
N ARG A 388 15.76 -10.79 33.35
CA ARG A 388 15.61 -9.57 32.53
C ARG A 388 15.82 -9.85 31.05
N TRP A 389 16.64 -10.86 30.73
CA TRP A 389 16.98 -11.34 29.39
C TRP A 389 15.86 -12.12 28.70
N LEU A 390 14.89 -12.64 29.46
CA LEU A 390 13.75 -13.33 28.85
C LEU A 390 12.83 -12.35 28.13
N ILE A 391 12.69 -11.13 28.62
CA ILE A 391 11.83 -10.10 28.00
C ILE A 391 12.24 -9.85 26.53
N PRO A 392 13.49 -9.44 26.23
CA PRO A 392 13.91 -9.24 24.84
C PRO A 392 13.88 -10.54 24.03
N LEU A 393 14.21 -11.68 24.63
CA LEU A 393 14.18 -12.96 23.93
C LEU A 393 12.76 -13.33 23.50
N VAL A 394 11.76 -13.15 24.37
CA VAL A 394 10.36 -13.39 24.04
C VAL A 394 9.90 -12.45 22.93
N MET A 395 10.29 -11.18 22.95
CA MET A 395 9.95 -10.24 21.87
C MET A 395 10.54 -10.67 20.52
N ILE A 396 11.82 -11.07 20.50
CA ILE A 396 12.50 -11.53 19.28
C ILE A 396 11.89 -12.85 18.80
N VAL A 397 11.80 -13.85 19.67
CA VAL A 397 11.33 -15.20 19.31
C VAL A 397 9.86 -15.19 18.92
N SER A 398 9.02 -14.39 19.59
CA SER A 398 7.61 -14.26 19.18
C SER A 398 7.45 -13.58 17.84
N THR A 399 8.40 -12.73 17.39
CA THR A 399 8.27 -12.04 16.11
C THR A 399 8.17 -13.01 14.93
N LEU A 400 8.93 -14.10 14.93
CA LEU A 400 8.97 -15.04 13.79
C LEU A 400 7.63 -15.75 13.53
N PRO A 401 7.00 -16.46 14.49
CA PRO A 401 5.72 -17.11 14.24
C PRO A 401 4.63 -16.09 13.87
N ILE A 402 4.66 -14.88 14.44
CA ILE A 402 3.67 -13.83 14.13
C ILE A 402 3.91 -13.25 12.74
N ALA A 403 5.16 -13.07 12.35
CA ALA A 403 5.51 -12.65 11.00
C ALA A 403 5.06 -13.67 9.96
N LEU A 404 5.28 -14.96 10.24
CA LEU A 404 4.79 -16.06 9.40
C LEU A 404 3.27 -16.03 9.30
N LEU A 405 2.56 -15.83 10.42
CA LEU A 405 1.11 -15.70 10.40
C LEU A 405 0.68 -14.49 9.58
N ASN A 406 1.25 -13.31 9.79
CA ASN A 406 0.87 -12.10 9.06
C ASN A 406 1.15 -12.20 7.56
N LEU A 407 2.28 -12.80 7.16
CA LEU A 407 2.61 -13.03 5.74
C LEU A 407 1.61 -13.94 5.03
N ASN A 408 0.93 -14.81 5.78
CA ASN A 408 -0.01 -15.79 5.24
C ASN A 408 -1.49 -15.45 5.56
N ALA A 409 -1.76 -14.49 6.45
CA ALA A 409 -3.11 -14.11 6.84
C ALA A 409 -3.72 -13.07 5.89
N ASP A 410 -2.91 -12.13 5.39
CA ASP A 410 -3.35 -11.14 4.42
C ASP A 410 -2.18 -10.75 3.50
N ALA A 411 -2.37 -10.88 2.20
CA ALA A 411 -1.35 -10.62 1.19
C ALA A 411 -1.08 -9.12 0.95
N TYR A 412 -2.03 -8.24 1.26
CA TYR A 412 -1.98 -6.83 0.87
C TYR A 412 -1.52 -5.89 1.98
N GLU A 413 -1.53 -6.34 3.24
CA GLU A 413 -1.37 -5.45 4.38
C GLU A 413 0.05 -5.48 4.97
N ALA A 414 0.99 -4.80 4.29
CA ALA A 414 2.35 -4.58 4.82
C ALA A 414 2.36 -3.94 6.22
N ARG A 415 1.34 -3.13 6.55
CA ARG A 415 1.10 -2.53 7.89
C ARG A 415 0.93 -3.56 9.01
N HIS A 416 0.64 -4.82 8.71
CA HIS A 416 0.61 -5.87 9.72
C HIS A 416 1.99 -6.19 10.29
N HIS A 417 3.07 -5.84 9.59
CA HIS A 417 4.43 -6.10 10.05
C HIS A 417 4.99 -5.02 10.98
N THR A 418 4.33 -3.86 11.12
CA THR A 418 4.82 -2.75 11.95
C THR A 418 5.01 -3.15 13.41
N ALA A 419 4.02 -3.80 14.02
CA ALA A 419 4.12 -4.26 15.41
C ALA A 419 5.20 -5.34 15.58
N ASN A 420 5.43 -6.17 14.56
CA ASN A 420 6.46 -7.20 14.55
C ASN A 420 7.85 -6.58 14.46
N SER A 421 8.03 -5.62 13.55
CA SER A 421 9.25 -4.82 13.43
C SER A 421 9.56 -4.10 14.75
N LEU A 422 8.56 -3.47 15.39
CA LEU A 422 8.72 -2.84 16.70
C LEU A 422 9.24 -3.82 17.76
N LYS A 423 8.56 -4.97 17.90
CA LYS A 423 8.92 -6.01 18.88
C LYS A 423 10.33 -6.52 18.64
N LEU A 424 10.70 -6.80 17.40
CA LEU A 424 12.04 -7.26 17.05
C LEU A 424 13.10 -6.24 17.43
N ARG A 425 12.93 -5.00 17.00
CA ARG A 425 13.92 -3.92 17.20
C ARG A 425 14.08 -3.57 18.67
N LEU A 426 12.96 -3.38 19.38
CA LEU A 426 12.99 -3.18 20.83
C LEU A 426 13.60 -4.38 21.55
N GLY A 427 13.28 -5.60 21.14
CA GLY A 427 13.87 -6.81 21.70
C GLY A 427 15.39 -6.81 21.55
N ILE A 428 15.91 -6.49 20.36
CA ILE A 428 17.36 -6.41 20.11
C ILE A 428 17.99 -5.27 20.92
N LEU A 429 17.39 -4.08 20.93
CA LEU A 429 17.89 -2.92 21.69
C LEU A 429 17.98 -3.22 23.19
N LEU A 430 16.92 -3.80 23.77
CA LEU A 430 16.91 -4.23 25.17
C LEU A 430 18.01 -5.27 25.45
N LEU A 431 18.21 -6.22 24.54
CA LEU A 431 19.26 -7.23 24.66
C LEU A 431 20.66 -6.61 24.65
N VAL A 432 20.88 -5.59 23.81
CA VAL A 432 22.12 -4.80 23.77
C VAL A 432 22.30 -4.00 25.06
N PHE A 433 21.27 -3.32 25.55
CA PHE A 433 21.35 -2.53 26.78
C PHE A 433 21.69 -3.39 28.00
N TYR A 434 21.04 -4.53 28.17
CA TYR A 434 21.33 -5.46 29.26
C TYR A 434 22.72 -6.09 29.13
N SER A 435 23.17 -6.34 27.89
CA SER A 435 24.54 -6.75 27.59
C SER A 435 25.57 -5.71 28.04
N VAL A 436 25.41 -4.46 27.61
CA VAL A 436 26.36 -3.39 27.94
C VAL A 436 26.38 -3.12 29.44
N ASP A 437 25.22 -3.07 30.09
CA ASP A 437 25.14 -2.89 31.55
C ASP A 437 25.93 -3.99 32.28
N TYR A 438 25.69 -5.25 31.91
CA TYR A 438 26.41 -6.38 32.48
C TYR A 438 27.93 -6.25 32.30
N LEU A 439 28.39 -5.93 31.09
CA LEU A 439 29.82 -5.77 30.80
C LEU A 439 30.46 -4.65 31.63
N VAL A 440 29.79 -3.50 31.72
CA VAL A 440 30.27 -2.33 32.47
C VAL A 440 30.41 -2.65 33.96
N ILE A 441 29.51 -3.46 34.52
CA ILE A 441 29.52 -3.81 35.95
C ILE A 441 30.56 -4.89 36.26
N HIS A 442 30.64 -5.95 35.43
CA HIS A 442 31.36 -7.18 35.80
C HIS A 442 32.75 -7.30 35.17
N MET A 443 33.09 -6.51 34.14
CA MET A 443 34.45 -6.55 33.59
C MET A 443 35.43 -5.68 34.41
N PRO A 444 36.64 -6.18 34.71
CA PRO A 444 37.68 -5.37 35.36
C PRO A 444 38.01 -4.11 34.57
N LYS A 445 38.12 -2.95 35.25
CA LYS A 445 38.32 -1.60 34.65
C LYS A 445 39.42 -1.50 33.59
N TRP A 446 40.43 -2.36 33.63
CA TRP A 446 41.56 -2.37 32.70
C TRP A 446 41.32 -3.18 31.42
N ARG A 447 40.39 -4.14 31.40
CA ARG A 447 40.14 -5.01 30.25
C ARG A 447 39.10 -4.47 29.26
N TRP A 448 38.12 -3.69 29.73
CA TRP A 448 37.03 -3.26 28.86
C TRP A 448 37.25 -1.92 28.16
N LYS A 449 38.13 -1.03 28.64
CA LYS A 449 38.33 0.26 27.97
C LYS A 449 38.75 0.12 26.49
N PRO A 450 39.76 -0.69 26.10
CA PRO A 450 40.13 -0.82 24.70
C PRO A 450 39.16 -1.70 23.92
N ALA A 451 38.68 -2.80 24.49
CA ALA A 451 37.80 -3.74 23.81
C ALA A 451 36.38 -3.17 23.59
N LEU A 452 35.80 -2.49 24.59
CA LEU A 452 34.46 -1.92 24.48
C LEU A 452 34.45 -0.66 23.60
N LEU A 453 35.44 0.23 23.73
CA LEU A 453 35.59 1.35 22.79
C LEU A 453 35.88 0.83 21.38
N GLY A 454 36.73 -0.18 21.23
CA GLY A 454 37.01 -0.81 19.94
C GLY A 454 35.75 -1.40 19.31
N THR A 455 35.03 -2.27 20.03
CA THR A 455 33.83 -2.93 19.50
C THR A 455 32.67 -1.96 19.28
N VAL A 456 32.40 -1.03 20.20
CA VAL A 456 31.31 -0.06 20.04
C VAL A 456 31.65 0.95 18.94
N SER A 457 32.88 1.46 18.89
CA SER A 457 33.30 2.35 17.79
C SER A 457 33.33 1.61 16.46
N PHE A 458 33.70 0.33 16.44
CA PHE A 458 33.64 -0.50 15.24
C PHE A 458 32.21 -0.73 14.78
N LEU A 459 31.27 -1.06 15.68
CA LEU A 459 29.86 -1.25 15.34
C LEU A 459 29.19 0.05 14.89
N LEU A 460 29.42 1.16 15.61
CA LEU A 460 28.94 2.48 15.21
C LEU A 460 29.58 2.96 13.91
N ALA A 461 30.87 2.67 13.68
CA ALA A 461 31.53 2.96 12.41
C ALA A 461 30.98 2.07 11.29
N LEU A 462 30.68 0.80 11.54
CA LEU A 462 30.08 -0.10 10.55
C LEU A 462 28.65 0.32 10.21
N GLU A 463 27.90 0.81 11.18
CA GLU A 463 26.52 1.31 11.02
C GLU A 463 26.50 2.68 10.35
N PHE A 464 27.39 3.59 10.74
CA PHE A 464 27.58 4.86 10.03
C PHE A 464 28.09 4.63 8.61
N LEU A 465 29.04 3.72 8.40
CA LEU A 465 29.58 3.39 7.09
C LEU A 465 28.54 2.64 6.24
N SER A 466 27.77 1.70 6.80
CA SER A 466 26.69 1.01 6.07
C SER A 466 25.52 1.94 5.78
N GLY A 467 25.11 2.79 6.71
CA GLY A 467 24.11 3.84 6.47
C GLY A 467 24.59 4.85 5.43
N TYR A 468 25.87 5.26 5.48
CA TYR A 468 26.51 6.13 4.49
C TYR A 468 26.67 5.44 3.12
N ILE A 469 26.95 4.13 3.09
CA ILE A 469 27.05 3.31 1.86
C ILE A 469 25.67 2.98 1.29
N LEU A 470 24.63 2.84 2.12
CA LEU A 470 23.26 2.58 1.68
C LEU A 470 22.56 3.85 1.21
N THR A 471 22.99 5.01 1.71
CA THR A 471 22.52 6.33 1.25
C THR A 471 23.32 6.87 0.06
N ARG A 472 24.45 6.24 -0.30
CA ARG A 472 25.19 6.51 -1.55
C ARG A 472 25.38 5.23 -2.35
N ASP A 473 24.66 5.10 -3.46
CA ASP A 473 24.56 3.94 -4.36
C ASP A 473 25.88 3.30 -4.91
N HIS A 474 27.06 3.67 -4.42
CA HIS A 474 28.35 3.40 -5.08
C HIS A 474 29.17 2.22 -4.52
N LEU A 475 28.77 1.56 -3.42
CA LEU A 475 29.64 0.57 -2.74
C LEU A 475 29.01 -0.80 -2.44
N ILE A 476 27.73 -1.02 -2.76
CA ILE A 476 27.01 -2.27 -2.44
C ILE A 476 27.41 -3.43 -3.38
N TYR A 477 27.67 -3.13 -4.66
CA TYR A 477 27.92 -4.14 -5.69
C TYR A 477 29.23 -4.94 -5.52
N PRO A 478 30.39 -4.35 -5.18
CA PRO A 478 31.64 -5.10 -5.06
C PRO A 478 31.66 -6.11 -3.90
N LEU A 479 30.92 -5.84 -2.81
CA LEU A 479 30.89 -6.71 -1.62
C LEU A 479 29.94 -7.90 -1.81
N ALA A 480 28.81 -7.69 -2.50
CA ALA A 480 27.84 -8.74 -2.80
C ALA A 480 28.40 -9.79 -3.78
N SER A 481 29.19 -9.37 -4.77
CA SER A 481 29.88 -10.28 -5.70
C SER A 481 30.95 -11.16 -5.02
N LEU A 482 31.49 -10.72 -3.88
CA LEU A 482 32.51 -11.44 -3.11
C LEU A 482 31.90 -12.49 -2.16
N LEU A 483 30.67 -12.26 -1.68
CA LEU A 483 29.99 -13.12 -0.71
C LEU A 483 29.03 -14.14 -1.36
N PHE A 484 28.56 -13.91 -2.59
CA PHE A 484 27.60 -14.79 -3.28
C PHE A 484 28.02 -15.10 -4.73
N PRO A 485 29.12 -15.85 -4.95
CA PRO A 485 29.75 -16.02 -6.27
C PRO A 485 28.92 -16.78 -7.32
N ASN A 486 27.81 -17.44 -6.92
CA ASN A 486 26.94 -18.23 -7.81
C ASN A 486 25.59 -17.57 -8.10
N THR A 487 25.42 -16.29 -7.74
CA THR A 487 24.28 -15.52 -8.25
C THR A 487 24.71 -14.89 -9.58
N ASN A 488 23.88 -15.05 -10.63
CA ASN A 488 24.09 -14.39 -11.92
C ASN A 488 23.96 -12.86 -11.74
N VAL A 489 25.01 -12.25 -11.23
CA VAL A 489 25.17 -10.80 -11.12
C VAL A 489 26.19 -10.41 -12.20
N LEU A 490 25.73 -9.58 -13.13
CA LEU A 490 26.45 -9.12 -14.32
C LEU A 490 27.90 -8.69 -14.00
N LYS A 491 28.84 -9.17 -14.84
CA LYS A 491 30.24 -8.70 -14.85
C LYS A 491 30.30 -7.30 -15.44
N TYR A 492 31.00 -6.41 -14.73
CA TYR A 492 31.38 -5.08 -15.22
C TYR A 492 32.50 -5.24 -16.26
N HIS A 493 32.33 -4.66 -17.45
CA HIS A 493 33.43 -4.43 -18.39
C HIS A 493 33.76 -2.94 -18.37
N GLU A 494 34.88 -2.59 -17.76
CA GLU A 494 35.48 -1.27 -17.87
C GLU A 494 36.16 -1.19 -19.24
N VAL A 495 35.68 -0.31 -20.10
CA VAL A 495 36.34 0.02 -21.37
C VAL A 495 37.03 1.35 -21.15
N ASP A 496 38.35 1.33 -21.28
CA ASP A 496 39.24 2.45 -20.98
C ASP A 496 39.26 3.50 -22.10
N GLU A 497 39.61 4.71 -21.66
CA GLU A 497 39.90 5.96 -22.38
C GLU A 497 38.72 6.70 -23.07
N ASP A 498 38.40 7.85 -22.46
CA ASP A 498 37.56 8.96 -22.90
C ASP A 498 36.02 8.87 -22.75
N ALA A 499 35.60 9.26 -21.53
CA ALA A 499 34.43 10.09 -21.24
C ALA A 499 32.99 9.52 -21.36
N TYR A 500 32.75 8.25 -21.02
CA TYR A 500 31.37 7.76 -20.82
C TYR A 500 31.22 6.91 -19.56
N ARG A 501 30.13 7.11 -18.81
CA ARG A 501 29.72 6.25 -17.70
C ARG A 501 28.33 5.68 -18.00
N VAL A 502 28.23 4.36 -18.00
CA VAL A 502 26.96 3.64 -18.21
C VAL A 502 26.50 3.07 -16.87
N TYR A 503 25.32 3.46 -16.41
CA TYR A 503 24.74 2.96 -15.17
C TYR A 503 23.63 1.95 -15.50
N GLN A 504 23.75 0.74 -14.96
CA GLN A 504 22.74 -0.31 -15.08
C GLN A 504 22.06 -0.50 -13.72
N TYR A 505 20.75 -0.28 -13.66
CA TYR A 505 19.95 -0.58 -12.48
C TYR A 505 18.86 -1.59 -12.86
N ALA A 506 18.66 -2.61 -12.04
CA ALA A 506 17.57 -3.56 -12.19
C ALA A 506 16.89 -3.79 -10.83
N PRO A 507 15.60 -3.48 -10.68
CA PRO A 507 14.72 -4.22 -9.80
C PRO A 507 14.31 -5.53 -10.50
N LEU A 508 14.13 -6.59 -9.71
CA LEU A 508 14.09 -7.99 -10.16
C LEU A 508 12.99 -8.38 -11.17
N ASP A 509 12.07 -7.50 -11.59
CA ASP A 509 11.00 -7.86 -12.53
C ASP A 509 10.74 -6.84 -13.67
N SER A 510 11.61 -5.85 -13.88
CA SER A 510 11.57 -5.02 -15.09
C SER A 510 12.91 -4.31 -15.32
N VAL A 511 13.47 -4.43 -16.53
CA VAL A 511 14.74 -3.78 -16.89
C VAL A 511 14.44 -2.41 -17.48
N VAL A 512 14.73 -1.34 -16.72
CA VAL A 512 14.71 0.03 -17.21
C VAL A 512 16.16 0.53 -17.28
N PHE A 513 16.63 0.86 -18.47
CA PHE A 513 17.95 1.46 -18.65
C PHE A 513 17.86 2.98 -18.51
N ARG A 514 18.73 3.56 -17.68
CA ARG A 514 18.97 5.00 -17.64
C ARG A 514 20.42 5.27 -18.03
N LEU A 515 20.62 5.76 -19.25
CA LEU A 515 21.91 6.28 -19.68
C LEU A 515 21.97 7.77 -19.33
N GLN A 516 22.96 8.18 -18.54
CA GLN A 516 23.24 9.60 -18.28
C GLN A 516 24.54 9.96 -18.99
N VAL A 517 24.46 10.86 -19.96
CA VAL A 517 25.59 11.27 -20.79
C VAL A 517 25.79 12.77 -20.57
N ASP A 518 26.83 13.13 -19.82
CA ASP A 518 27.18 14.53 -19.59
C ASP A 518 28.14 14.98 -20.70
N CYS A 519 27.64 15.67 -21.72
CA CYS A 519 28.46 16.15 -22.84
C CYS A 519 28.03 17.54 -23.32
N VAL A 520 29.01 18.32 -23.81
CA VAL A 520 28.81 19.66 -24.39
C VAL A 520 29.14 19.61 -25.88
N GLY A 521 28.15 19.81 -26.76
CA GLY A 521 28.32 19.95 -28.22
C GLY A 521 27.54 18.95 -29.09
N THR A 522 27.22 19.37 -30.31
CA THR A 522 26.34 18.67 -31.28
C THR A 522 26.96 17.43 -31.94
N ASP A 523 28.29 17.38 -32.10
CA ASP A 523 29.00 16.22 -32.68
C ASP A 523 28.96 14.98 -31.76
N CYS A 524 28.80 15.19 -30.46
CA CYS A 524 28.70 14.12 -29.48
C CYS A 524 27.36 13.38 -29.55
N TYR A 525 26.28 14.11 -29.83
CA TYR A 525 24.93 13.56 -30.04
C TYR A 525 24.89 12.54 -31.18
N GLN A 526 25.57 12.83 -32.29
CA GLN A 526 25.61 11.92 -33.44
C GLN A 526 26.42 10.64 -33.16
N ARG A 527 27.44 10.69 -32.30
CA ARG A 527 28.23 9.50 -31.95
C ARG A 527 27.53 8.60 -30.93
N ALA A 528 26.89 9.18 -29.92
CA ALA A 528 26.06 8.43 -28.97
C ALA A 528 24.89 7.71 -29.67
N PHE A 529 24.28 8.37 -30.67
CA PHE A 529 23.21 7.80 -31.49
C PHE A 529 23.71 6.64 -32.38
N ARG A 530 24.90 6.75 -32.98
CA ARG A 530 25.49 5.66 -33.80
C ARG A 530 25.89 4.44 -32.98
N LEU A 531 26.44 4.63 -31.78
CA LEU A 531 26.80 3.51 -30.89
C LEU A 531 25.57 2.73 -30.41
N ALA A 532 24.45 3.40 -30.16
CA ALA A 532 23.18 2.76 -29.77
C ALA A 532 22.50 2.02 -30.93
N TRP A 533 22.60 2.54 -32.16
CA TRP A 533 22.01 1.92 -33.37
C TRP A 533 22.67 0.59 -33.74
N VAL A 534 23.99 0.51 -33.64
CA VAL A 534 24.77 -0.65 -34.12
C VAL A 534 24.58 -1.90 -33.25
N GLN A 535 24.18 -1.76 -31.98
CA GLN A 535 24.09 -2.92 -31.08
C GLN A 535 22.68 -3.48 -30.84
N ASN A 536 21.58 -2.71 -30.95
CA ASN A 536 20.28 -3.23 -30.50
C ASN A 536 19.02 -2.81 -31.29
N GLY A 537 19.09 -1.96 -32.32
CA GLY A 537 17.93 -1.70 -33.20
C GLY A 537 16.65 -1.17 -32.53
N ILE A 538 16.75 -0.27 -31.54
CA ILE A 538 15.59 0.37 -30.86
C ILE A 538 15.76 1.91 -30.88
N TYR A 539 14.67 2.67 -31.02
CA TYR A 539 14.65 4.15 -31.06
C TYR A 539 14.28 4.81 -29.71
N PRO A 540 14.94 5.92 -29.31
CA PRO A 540 14.64 6.62 -28.05
C PRO A 540 13.58 7.74 -28.17
N GLU A 541 12.84 7.97 -27.08
CA GLU A 541 12.07 9.20 -26.85
C GLU A 541 12.94 10.20 -26.06
N ILE A 542 13.06 11.44 -26.56
CA ILE A 542 13.96 12.48 -26.01
C ILE A 542 13.14 13.60 -25.38
N ARG A 543 13.43 13.96 -24.13
CA ARG A 543 12.95 15.22 -23.51
C ARG A 543 14.13 16.13 -23.20
N ALA A 544 14.13 17.31 -23.78
CA ALA A 544 15.05 18.38 -23.46
C ALA A 544 14.40 19.33 -22.45
N ALA A 545 15.07 19.53 -21.31
CA ALA A 545 14.89 20.70 -20.46
C ALA A 545 16.27 21.33 -20.25
N GLU A 546 16.34 22.66 -20.20
CA GLU A 546 17.59 23.43 -20.20
C GLU A 546 18.63 22.84 -19.24
N GLY A 547 19.72 22.32 -19.82
CA GLY A 547 20.90 21.86 -19.10
C GLY A 547 21.00 20.36 -18.77
N GLN A 548 19.94 19.55 -18.94
CA GLN A 548 20.03 18.09 -18.75
C GLN A 548 19.10 17.34 -19.71
N THR A 549 19.64 16.34 -20.40
CA THR A 549 18.85 15.45 -21.29
C THR A 549 18.78 14.07 -20.67
N SER A 550 17.57 13.53 -20.51
CA SER A 550 17.36 12.17 -20.04
C SER A 550 16.54 11.39 -21.08
N ILE A 551 16.96 10.16 -21.36
CA ILE A 551 16.36 9.27 -22.36
C ILE A 551 15.80 8.04 -21.63
N LEU A 552 14.54 7.69 -21.89
CA LEU A 552 13.82 6.60 -21.26
C LEU A 552 13.45 5.53 -22.29
N TRP A 553 13.68 4.25 -21.96
CA TRP A 553 13.41 3.10 -22.83
C TRP A 553 12.42 2.14 -22.18
N ARG A 554 11.54 1.51 -22.98
CA ARG A 554 10.51 0.56 -22.51
C ARG A 554 10.55 -0.70 -23.38
N ASN A 555 10.73 -1.89 -22.78
CA ASN A 555 10.60 -3.19 -23.46
C ASN A 555 9.30 -3.91 -23.05
N SER A 556 8.71 -4.64 -24.00
CA SER A 556 7.64 -5.63 -23.79
C SER A 556 8.25 -7.04 -23.63
N PRO A 557 7.77 -7.90 -22.71
CA PRO A 557 8.31 -9.26 -22.56
C PRO A 557 7.46 -10.29 -23.32
N GLN A 558 8.10 -11.04 -24.24
CA GLN A 558 7.96 -12.50 -24.53
C GLN A 558 8.22 -12.79 -26.04
N PRO A 559 8.98 -13.85 -26.38
CA PRO A 559 9.09 -14.37 -27.74
C PRO A 559 7.93 -15.32 -28.06
N ILE A 560 7.19 -15.06 -29.14
CA ILE A 560 6.13 -15.94 -29.63
C ILE A 560 6.75 -17.06 -30.46
N SER A 561 6.68 -18.31 -29.99
CA SER A 561 6.78 -19.50 -30.84
C SER A 561 5.38 -19.87 -31.33
N VAL A 562 5.18 -19.92 -32.64
CA VAL A 562 3.92 -20.35 -33.27
C VAL A 562 4.07 -21.80 -33.70
N ASP A 563 3.21 -22.68 -33.19
CA ASP A 563 2.80 -23.92 -33.88
C ASP A 563 1.49 -24.47 -33.27
N GLY A 564 0.43 -24.51 -34.09
CA GLY A 564 -0.68 -25.47 -33.96
C GLY A 564 -2.07 -24.93 -33.53
N PRO A 565 -3.18 -25.45 -34.11
CA PRO A 565 -4.43 -24.71 -34.27
C PRO A 565 -5.51 -25.10 -33.25
N LYS A 566 -6.31 -24.13 -32.80
CA LYS A 566 -7.63 -24.36 -32.20
C LYS A 566 -8.58 -23.23 -32.60
N GLY A 567 -9.64 -23.57 -33.32
CA GLY A 567 -10.82 -22.70 -33.46
C GLY A 567 -11.57 -22.59 -32.13
N PRO A 568 -12.48 -21.61 -32.02
CA PRO A 568 -13.84 -21.97 -31.66
C PRO A 568 -14.93 -21.15 -32.37
N ILE A 569 -16.12 -21.75 -32.28
CA ILE A 569 -17.46 -21.34 -32.73
C ILE A 569 -18.00 -20.26 -31.79
N PHE A 570 -18.58 -19.15 -32.30
CA PHE A 570 -19.59 -18.37 -31.58
C PHE A 570 -20.65 -17.79 -32.52
N GLY A 571 -21.90 -17.80 -32.04
CA GLY A 571 -23.12 -17.48 -32.77
C GLY A 571 -23.42 -15.98 -32.83
N ALA A 572 -24.10 -15.61 -33.91
CA ALA A 572 -24.42 -14.25 -34.34
C ALA A 572 -25.84 -13.82 -33.95
N PHE A 573 -26.11 -12.49 -33.89
CA PHE A 573 -27.35 -11.76 -34.26
C PHE A 573 -27.08 -10.22 -34.26
N PRO A 574 -27.86 -9.35 -34.96
CA PRO A 574 -27.41 -8.68 -36.18
C PRO A 574 -27.07 -7.19 -36.04
N VAL A 575 -26.10 -6.75 -36.85
CA VAL A 575 -25.95 -5.36 -37.34
C VAL A 575 -26.30 -5.42 -38.84
N SER A 576 -26.90 -4.37 -39.41
CA SER A 576 -27.28 -4.41 -40.84
C SER A 576 -26.06 -4.67 -41.74
N ASP A 577 -26.24 -5.49 -42.78
CA ASP A 577 -25.16 -5.96 -43.67
C ASP A 577 -24.39 -4.80 -44.34
N GLU A 578 -25.05 -3.65 -44.51
CA GLU A 578 -24.48 -2.45 -45.12
C GLU A 578 -23.44 -1.75 -44.22
N GLN A 579 -23.65 -1.77 -42.90
CA GLN A 579 -22.78 -1.08 -41.94
C GLN A 579 -21.43 -1.80 -41.82
N SER A 580 -21.44 -3.13 -41.68
CA SER A 580 -20.22 -3.95 -41.56
C SER A 580 -19.30 -3.84 -42.78
N ILE A 581 -19.89 -3.76 -43.99
CA ILE A 581 -19.16 -3.59 -45.26
C ILE A 581 -18.54 -2.19 -45.34
N ALA A 582 -19.26 -1.15 -44.93
CA ALA A 582 -18.75 0.23 -44.92
C ALA A 582 -17.50 0.37 -44.04
N TRP A 583 -17.44 -0.35 -42.91
CA TRP A 583 -16.29 -0.31 -42.00
C TRP A 583 -15.04 -1.01 -42.55
N GLN A 584 -15.16 -2.22 -43.10
CA GLN A 584 -14.00 -2.89 -43.71
C GLN A 584 -13.40 -2.06 -44.83
N LYS A 585 -14.27 -1.50 -45.68
CA LYS A 585 -13.83 -0.61 -46.75
C LYS A 585 -13.27 0.70 -46.21
N TRP A 586 -13.83 1.25 -45.13
CA TRP A 586 -13.22 2.38 -44.45
C TRP A 586 -11.83 2.02 -43.93
N GLN A 587 -11.61 0.79 -43.47
CA GLN A 587 -10.29 0.38 -43.04
C GLN A 587 -9.27 0.29 -44.16
N GLU A 588 -9.72 0.02 -45.39
CA GLU A 588 -8.85 -0.03 -46.57
C GLU A 588 -8.58 1.36 -47.14
N VAL A 589 -9.59 2.23 -47.19
CA VAL A 589 -9.49 3.52 -47.92
C VAL A 589 -9.47 4.76 -47.03
N ARG A 590 -9.83 4.63 -45.75
CA ARG A 590 -9.93 5.71 -44.74
C ARG A 590 -10.80 6.90 -45.14
N LEU A 591 -11.78 6.73 -46.02
CA LEU A 591 -12.58 7.84 -46.56
C LEU A 591 -13.80 8.18 -45.68
N PRO A 592 -14.03 9.46 -45.34
CA PRO A 592 -15.04 9.90 -44.38
C PRO A 592 -16.49 9.53 -44.77
N GLY A 593 -16.79 9.43 -46.07
CA GLY A 593 -18.13 9.07 -46.58
C GLY A 593 -18.63 7.70 -46.11
N LEU A 594 -17.73 6.81 -45.69
CA LEU A 594 -18.09 5.50 -45.14
C LEU A 594 -18.43 5.55 -43.65
N LEU A 595 -17.91 6.54 -42.91
CA LEU A 595 -18.25 6.80 -41.51
C LEU A 595 -19.56 7.57 -41.38
N ALA A 596 -19.91 8.40 -42.38
CA ALA A 596 -21.19 9.09 -42.45
C ALA A 596 -22.39 8.13 -42.51
N LEU A 597 -22.21 6.90 -43.04
CA LEU A 597 -23.24 5.84 -43.02
C LEU A 597 -23.52 5.30 -41.60
N TRP A 598 -22.64 5.60 -40.65
CA TRP A 598 -22.75 5.25 -39.24
C TRP A 598 -23.11 6.48 -38.39
N ASP A 599 -23.59 7.55 -39.01
CA ASP A 599 -23.95 8.80 -38.34
C ASP A 599 -22.82 9.35 -37.44
N ALA A 600 -21.56 9.11 -37.83
CA ALA A 600 -20.40 9.47 -37.05
C ALA A 600 -19.95 10.90 -37.34
N ASP A 601 -19.75 11.69 -36.28
CA ASP A 601 -19.25 13.07 -36.39
C ASP A 601 -17.74 13.17 -36.13
N TYR A 602 -17.20 12.28 -35.31
CA TYR A 602 -15.80 12.32 -34.86
C TYR A 602 -15.14 10.96 -34.89
N ILE A 603 -13.82 10.98 -35.11
CA ILE A 603 -12.95 9.81 -35.02
C ILE A 603 -11.71 10.10 -34.16
N PHE A 604 -11.48 9.25 -33.17
CA PHE A 604 -10.30 9.27 -32.32
C PHE A 604 -9.34 8.15 -32.70
N ILE A 605 -8.08 8.50 -32.89
CA ILE A 605 -7.01 7.59 -33.30
C ILE A 605 -5.94 7.59 -32.21
N LYS A 606 -5.68 6.43 -31.60
CA LYS A 606 -4.60 6.27 -30.63
C LYS A 606 -3.23 6.48 -31.27
N ALA A 607 -2.28 6.98 -30.49
CA ALA A 607 -0.91 7.24 -30.88
C ALA A 607 -0.19 6.01 -31.43
N SER A 608 -0.49 4.82 -30.90
CA SER A 608 0.06 3.56 -31.40
C SER A 608 -0.38 3.32 -32.85
N MET A 609 -1.68 3.38 -33.11
CA MET A 609 -2.23 3.21 -34.46
C MET A 609 -1.77 4.33 -35.39
N TRP A 610 -1.79 5.59 -34.95
CA TRP A 610 -1.32 6.71 -35.76
C TRP A 610 0.12 6.49 -36.25
N ARG A 611 1.00 5.97 -35.38
CA ARG A 611 2.39 5.66 -35.72
C ARG A 611 2.54 4.47 -36.68
N GLU A 612 1.59 3.55 -36.69
CA GLU A 612 1.58 2.37 -37.55
C GLU A 612 0.94 2.64 -38.92
N LEU A 613 0.13 3.71 -39.04
CA LEU A 613 -0.45 4.10 -40.32
C LEU A 613 0.65 4.45 -41.34
N PRO A 614 0.61 3.89 -42.55
CA PRO A 614 1.47 4.32 -43.64
C PRO A 614 1.35 5.84 -43.88
N THR A 615 2.44 6.49 -44.31
CA THR A 615 2.47 7.95 -44.55
C THR A 615 1.43 8.44 -45.56
N HIS A 616 0.93 7.57 -46.45
CA HIS A 616 -0.15 7.94 -47.36
C HIS A 616 -1.53 7.90 -46.67
N GLU A 617 -1.77 7.00 -45.71
CA GLU A 617 -2.99 6.98 -44.90
C GLU A 617 -3.02 8.12 -43.87
N GLN A 618 -1.88 8.45 -43.25
CA GLN A 618 -1.78 9.64 -42.39
C GLN A 618 -2.17 10.92 -43.13
N ARG A 619 -1.73 11.04 -44.41
CA ARG A 619 -2.09 12.17 -45.29
C ARG A 619 -3.59 12.27 -45.59
N ILE A 620 -4.35 11.18 -45.49
CA ILE A 620 -5.81 11.21 -45.63
C ILE A 620 -6.44 11.92 -44.43
N PHE A 621 -5.98 11.61 -43.21
CA PHE A 621 -6.44 12.27 -41.98
C PHE A 621 -5.92 13.71 -41.83
N GLU A 622 -4.79 14.04 -42.45
CA GLU A 622 -4.26 15.40 -42.50
C GLU A 622 -4.94 16.27 -43.57
N ASN A 623 -5.80 15.69 -44.42
CA ASN A 623 -6.58 16.45 -45.39
C ASN A 623 -7.84 17.02 -44.73
N SER A 624 -7.85 18.35 -44.52
CA SER A 624 -8.96 19.07 -43.88
C SER A 624 -10.30 18.97 -44.62
N ASP A 625 -10.29 18.68 -45.92
CA ASP A 625 -11.51 18.48 -46.70
C ASP A 625 -12.18 17.12 -46.38
N LEU A 626 -11.43 16.19 -45.79
CA LEU A 626 -11.90 14.87 -45.39
C LEU A 626 -12.07 14.76 -43.87
N TYR A 627 -11.06 15.20 -43.12
CA TYR A 627 -11.00 15.17 -41.66
C TYR A 627 -10.46 16.50 -41.12
N GLU A 628 -11.28 17.22 -40.37
CA GLU A 628 -10.86 18.42 -39.67
C GLU A 628 -10.15 18.02 -38.37
N PHE A 629 -8.86 18.33 -38.25
CA PHE A 629 -8.10 18.05 -37.04
C PHE A 629 -8.59 18.90 -35.87
N VAL A 630 -8.95 18.24 -34.76
CA VAL A 630 -9.44 18.91 -33.54
C VAL A 630 -8.31 19.09 -32.54
N LYS A 631 -7.60 18.01 -32.19
CA LYS A 631 -6.56 18.04 -31.15
C LYS A 631 -5.61 16.86 -31.22
N ALA A 632 -4.38 17.09 -30.76
CA ALA A 632 -3.42 16.05 -30.41
C ALA A 632 -2.99 16.20 -28.95
N TRP A 633 -2.72 15.06 -28.31
CA TRP A 633 -2.22 15.02 -26.93
C TRP A 633 -0.71 14.76 -26.89
N ASN A 634 -0.08 15.04 -25.75
CA ASN A 634 1.33 14.73 -25.51
C ASN A 634 1.64 13.23 -25.62
N SER A 635 0.63 12.37 -25.52
CA SER A 635 0.73 10.91 -25.77
C SER A 635 0.89 10.58 -27.27
N GLY A 636 0.57 11.51 -28.16
CA GLY A 636 0.51 11.31 -29.62
C GLY A 636 -0.87 10.90 -30.15
N ASP A 637 -1.89 10.79 -29.29
CA ASP A 637 -3.26 10.50 -29.70
C ASP A 637 -3.85 11.69 -30.48
N ARG A 638 -4.78 11.44 -31.41
CA ARG A 638 -5.35 12.49 -32.28
C ARG A 638 -6.86 12.35 -32.44
N LEU A 639 -7.56 13.47 -32.41
CA LEU A 639 -9.00 13.58 -32.64
C LEU A 639 -9.26 14.37 -33.93
N TYR A 640 -10.12 13.83 -34.77
CA TYR A 640 -10.58 14.46 -35.99
C TYR A 640 -12.11 14.52 -36.03
N ARG A 641 -12.64 15.60 -36.59
CA ARG A 641 -14.04 15.75 -36.99
C ARG A 641 -14.16 15.33 -38.45
N ILE A 642 -15.22 14.61 -38.78
CA ILE A 642 -15.48 14.12 -40.13
C ILE A 642 -16.06 15.30 -40.93
N ALA A 643 -15.26 15.85 -41.85
CA ALA A 643 -15.59 17.11 -42.54
C ALA A 643 -16.15 16.90 -43.96
N GLY A 644 -15.85 15.76 -44.58
CA GLY A 644 -16.25 15.48 -45.96
C GLY A 644 -17.75 15.14 -46.09
N SER A 645 -18.56 16.10 -46.52
CA SER A 645 -19.98 15.86 -46.84
C SER A 645 -20.11 15.00 -48.11
N GLN A 646 -20.59 13.77 -47.96
CA GLN A 646 -21.11 12.90 -49.03
C GLN A 646 -20.29 12.81 -50.33
N THR A 647 -19.02 12.41 -50.27
CA THR A 647 -18.44 11.69 -51.41
C THR A 647 -19.18 10.36 -51.50
N THR A 648 -20.21 10.29 -52.36
CA THR A 648 -21.07 9.11 -52.43
C THR A 648 -20.28 7.91 -52.93
N TRP A 649 -20.63 6.71 -52.45
CA TRP A 649 -20.13 5.43 -52.97
C TRP A 649 -20.12 5.38 -54.51
N ALA A 650 -21.04 6.10 -55.17
CA ALA A 650 -21.15 6.23 -56.61
C ALA A 650 -19.93 6.90 -57.27
N GLU A 651 -19.30 7.90 -56.66
CA GLU A 651 -18.09 8.54 -57.21
C GLU A 651 -16.87 7.61 -57.12
N LEU A 652 -16.75 6.82 -56.05
CA LEU A 652 -15.72 5.79 -55.90
C LEU A 652 -15.95 4.53 -56.77
N ALA A 653 -17.21 4.17 -57.01
CA ALA A 653 -17.58 3.02 -57.83
C ALA A 653 -17.63 3.31 -59.34
N SER A 654 -17.67 4.59 -59.75
CA SER A 654 -17.78 5.02 -61.16
C SER A 654 -16.58 4.71 -62.07
N GLY A 655 -15.62 3.89 -61.62
CA GLY A 655 -14.78 3.13 -62.55
C GLY A 655 -13.49 3.79 -63.04
N GLN A 656 -12.87 4.71 -62.28
CA GLN A 656 -11.50 5.14 -62.60
C GLN A 656 -10.38 4.22 -62.07
N ASN A 657 -10.67 3.26 -61.17
CA ASN A 657 -9.63 2.47 -60.48
C ASN A 657 -9.73 0.92 -60.60
N GLY A 658 -10.51 0.38 -61.55
CA GLY A 658 -10.27 -0.99 -62.06
C GLY A 658 -10.42 -2.19 -61.11
N LEU A 659 -11.44 -2.23 -60.24
CA LEU A 659 -11.76 -3.44 -59.48
C LEU A 659 -12.81 -4.28 -60.22
N SER A 660 -12.53 -5.58 -60.42
CA SER A 660 -13.37 -6.49 -61.20
C SER A 660 -14.38 -7.24 -60.31
N GLU A 661 -15.46 -7.71 -60.93
CA GLU A 661 -16.56 -8.47 -60.31
C GLU A 661 -16.06 -9.71 -59.53
N ALA A 662 -14.92 -10.27 -59.93
CA ALA A 662 -14.26 -11.40 -59.27
C ALA A 662 -13.65 -11.07 -57.89
N THR A 663 -13.29 -9.80 -57.64
CA THR A 663 -12.79 -9.35 -56.34
C THR A 663 -13.94 -9.28 -55.31
N SER A 664 -15.18 -9.14 -55.79
CA SER A 664 -16.39 -9.12 -54.95
C SER A 664 -16.75 -10.51 -54.41
N GLU A 665 -16.56 -11.57 -55.21
CA GLU A 665 -16.81 -12.96 -54.77
C GLU A 665 -15.71 -13.48 -53.82
N GLN A 666 -14.45 -13.05 -54.01
CA GLN A 666 -13.35 -13.39 -53.09
C GLN A 666 -13.49 -12.70 -51.72
N ALA A 667 -14.04 -11.48 -51.67
CA ALA A 667 -14.40 -10.81 -50.42
C ALA A 667 -15.53 -11.53 -49.67
N GLN A 668 -16.46 -12.16 -50.39
CA GLN A 668 -17.60 -12.90 -49.84
C GLN A 668 -17.19 -14.22 -49.16
N ALA A 669 -16.08 -14.83 -49.57
CA ALA A 669 -15.55 -16.06 -48.98
C ALA A 669 -14.58 -15.84 -47.81
N ALA A 670 -13.97 -14.65 -47.69
CA ALA A 670 -13.02 -14.32 -46.62
C ALA A 670 -13.69 -13.79 -45.33
N ALA A 671 -15.01 -13.56 -45.35
CA ALA A 671 -15.76 -12.86 -44.30
C ALA A 671 -16.37 -13.79 -43.24
N GLN A 672 -15.56 -14.67 -42.64
CA GLN A 672 -15.96 -15.38 -41.42
C GLN A 672 -14.94 -15.14 -40.30
N ASN A 673 -15.36 -14.30 -39.34
CA ASN A 673 -14.76 -14.02 -38.03
C ASN A 673 -13.53 -13.11 -38.00
N LEU A 674 -13.73 -11.79 -37.88
CA LEU A 674 -12.68 -10.89 -37.40
C LEU A 674 -13.24 -9.78 -36.49
N PRO A 675 -12.62 -9.53 -35.31
CA PRO A 675 -13.01 -8.48 -34.37
C PRO A 675 -12.47 -7.09 -34.76
N LEU A 676 -13.12 -6.05 -34.24
CA LEU A 676 -12.68 -4.65 -34.35
C LEU A 676 -11.31 -4.43 -33.68
N PRO A 677 -10.42 -3.57 -34.22
CA PRO A 677 -9.18 -3.19 -33.53
C PRO A 677 -9.46 -2.21 -32.37
N ALA A 678 -8.92 -2.48 -31.19
CA ALA A 678 -9.12 -1.72 -29.93
C ALA A 678 -8.57 -0.27 -29.91
N ASN A 679 -8.21 0.29 -31.07
CA ASN A 679 -7.41 1.52 -31.20
C ASN A 679 -8.11 2.66 -31.96
N VAL A 680 -9.36 2.47 -32.40
CA VAL A 680 -10.19 3.50 -33.04
C VAL A 680 -11.50 3.63 -32.30
N ILE A 681 -11.92 4.87 -32.03
CA ILE A 681 -13.23 5.17 -31.45
C ILE A 681 -13.94 6.14 -32.37
N ILE A 682 -15.21 5.86 -32.66
CA ILE A 682 -16.09 6.67 -33.51
C ILE A 682 -17.31 7.06 -32.67
N PHE A 683 -17.68 8.33 -32.68
CA PHE A 683 -18.78 8.79 -31.84
C PHE A 683 -19.60 9.92 -32.47
N ASN A 684 -20.86 9.98 -32.04
CA ASN A 684 -21.80 11.05 -32.33
C ASN A 684 -22.28 11.65 -31.00
N PRO A 685 -22.05 12.94 -30.72
CA PRO A 685 -22.43 13.56 -29.45
C PRO A 685 -23.94 13.55 -29.17
N GLN A 686 -24.80 13.44 -30.20
CA GLN A 686 -26.25 13.43 -30.06
C GLN A 686 -26.83 12.05 -29.75
N THR A 687 -26.16 10.97 -30.18
CA THR A 687 -26.65 9.59 -30.02
C THR A 687 -25.78 8.71 -29.14
N GLY A 688 -24.62 9.21 -28.69
CA GLY A 688 -23.62 8.49 -27.90
C GLY A 688 -22.59 7.76 -28.78
N SER A 689 -21.83 6.85 -28.19
CA SER A 689 -20.95 5.98 -28.98
C SER A 689 -21.80 5.15 -29.95
N VAL A 690 -21.59 5.31 -31.25
CA VAL A 690 -22.32 4.53 -32.27
C VAL A 690 -21.80 3.08 -32.34
N THR A 691 -20.71 2.78 -31.64
CA THR A 691 -20.17 1.44 -31.49
C THR A 691 -20.05 1.04 -30.02
N GLU A 692 -20.97 0.21 -29.55
CA GLU A 692 -20.63 -0.93 -28.68
C GLU A 692 -21.72 -2.03 -28.73
N PRO A 693 -21.36 -3.33 -28.72
CA PRO A 693 -22.31 -4.45 -28.82
C PRO A 693 -22.98 -4.74 -27.47
N GLN A 694 -24.32 -4.68 -27.41
CA GLN A 694 -25.09 -4.90 -26.17
C GLN A 694 -25.18 -6.34 -25.63
N THR A 695 -24.52 -7.34 -26.22
CA THR A 695 -24.81 -8.76 -25.89
C THR A 695 -23.67 -9.61 -25.35
N GLU A 696 -22.48 -9.05 -25.08
CA GLU A 696 -21.45 -9.71 -24.24
C GLU A 696 -21.02 -8.86 -23.03
N ILE A 697 -21.87 -7.90 -22.67
CA ILE A 697 -21.63 -6.86 -21.67
C ILE A 697 -21.90 -7.35 -20.22
N GLY A 698 -22.41 -8.56 -20.02
CA GLY A 698 -22.51 -9.13 -18.66
C GLY A 698 -21.18 -9.60 -18.07
N GLY A 699 -20.18 -9.94 -18.91
CA GLY A 699 -18.92 -10.55 -18.46
C GLY A 699 -17.67 -9.66 -18.60
N PHE A 700 -17.74 -8.62 -19.43
CA PHE A 700 -16.61 -7.72 -19.71
C PHE A 700 -16.71 -6.36 -18.97
N ILE A 701 -17.84 -6.06 -18.33
CA ILE A 701 -18.01 -4.90 -17.43
C ILE A 701 -17.09 -4.97 -16.20
N GLU A 702 -16.58 -6.15 -15.82
CA GLU A 702 -15.95 -6.37 -14.50
C GLU A 702 -14.41 -6.49 -14.49
N ALA A 703 -13.71 -6.36 -15.63
CA ALA A 703 -12.24 -6.48 -15.66
C ALA A 703 -11.55 -5.41 -16.50
N THR A 704 -11.44 -4.21 -15.94
CA THR A 704 -10.43 -3.19 -16.27
C THR A 704 -10.41 -2.68 -17.72
N GLN A 705 -11.35 -1.79 -18.04
CA GLN A 705 -11.06 -0.37 -18.25
C GLN A 705 -12.29 0.41 -17.76
N PRO A 706 -12.13 1.64 -17.22
CA PRO A 706 -13.27 2.46 -16.83
C PRO A 706 -14.26 2.48 -18.00
N SER A 707 -15.58 2.43 -17.73
CA SER A 707 -16.56 2.61 -18.80
C SER A 707 -16.18 3.83 -19.65
N PRO A 708 -16.51 3.89 -20.95
CA PRO A 708 -16.28 5.09 -21.74
C PRO A 708 -16.76 6.37 -21.03
N ALA A 709 -17.87 6.28 -20.29
CA ALA A 709 -18.35 7.33 -19.39
C ALA A 709 -17.40 7.66 -18.21
N LEU A 710 -16.68 6.69 -17.65
CA LEU A 710 -15.74 6.85 -16.53
C LEU A 710 -14.33 7.26 -16.99
N LEU A 711 -13.96 7.02 -18.26
CA LEU A 711 -12.78 7.57 -18.95
C LEU A 711 -13.05 9.02 -19.42
N GLU A 712 -14.25 9.31 -19.94
CA GLU A 712 -14.77 10.67 -20.17
C GLU A 712 -14.80 11.48 -18.87
N LEU A 713 -15.08 10.83 -17.74
CA LEU A 713 -15.17 11.52 -16.47
C LEU A 713 -13.79 11.71 -15.80
N TRP A 714 -12.84 10.78 -15.97
CA TRP A 714 -11.43 11.04 -15.66
C TRP A 714 -10.85 12.18 -16.52
N TRP A 715 -11.34 12.31 -17.76
CA TRP A 715 -11.00 13.39 -18.67
C TRP A 715 -11.62 14.73 -18.25
N ILE A 716 -12.89 14.75 -17.83
CA ILE A 716 -13.56 15.92 -17.24
C ILE A 716 -12.87 16.35 -15.92
N LEU A 717 -12.54 15.40 -15.04
CA LEU A 717 -11.80 15.67 -13.79
C LEU A 717 -10.37 16.19 -14.05
N GLY A 718 -9.72 15.70 -15.11
CA GLY A 718 -8.42 16.19 -15.58
C GLY A 718 -8.47 17.60 -16.16
N LEU A 719 -9.52 17.93 -16.92
CA LEU A 719 -9.81 19.27 -17.44
C LEU A 719 -10.18 20.27 -16.33
N MET A 720 -10.78 19.81 -15.23
CA MET A 720 -11.16 20.65 -14.10
C MET A 720 -10.00 21.05 -13.18
N HIS A 721 -8.94 20.25 -13.10
CA HIS A 721 -7.75 20.60 -12.33
C HIS A 721 -6.85 21.59 -13.06
N THR A 722 -6.97 21.68 -14.37
CA THR A 722 -6.46 22.82 -15.14
C THR A 722 -7.50 23.93 -15.04
N GLN A 723 -7.23 25.01 -14.30
CA GLN A 723 -8.06 26.24 -14.34
C GLN A 723 -8.03 26.93 -15.72
N ASP A 724 -7.89 26.17 -16.80
CA ASP A 724 -7.77 26.70 -18.13
C ASP A 724 -9.16 27.01 -18.66
N SER A 725 -9.55 28.27 -18.48
CA SER A 725 -10.84 28.80 -18.94
C SER A 725 -11.01 28.76 -20.47
N SER A 726 -10.00 28.32 -21.22
CA SER A 726 -10.01 28.23 -22.69
C SER A 726 -10.98 27.19 -23.26
N PHE A 727 -11.48 26.26 -22.45
CA PHE A 727 -12.45 25.23 -22.88
C PHE A 727 -13.89 25.72 -22.95
N PHE A 728 -14.19 26.81 -22.26
CA PHE A 728 -15.50 27.44 -22.26
C PHE A 728 -15.43 28.64 -23.19
N ASP A 729 -16.46 28.83 -24.00
CA ASP A 729 -16.61 30.10 -24.70
C ASP A 729 -16.95 31.24 -23.70
N GLU A 730 -17.08 32.45 -24.21
CA GLU A 730 -17.35 33.62 -23.36
C GLU A 730 -18.72 33.52 -22.65
N GLU A 731 -19.70 32.90 -23.29
CA GLU A 731 -21.06 32.70 -22.77
C GLU A 731 -21.06 31.66 -21.64
N GLN A 732 -20.41 30.52 -21.85
CA GLN A 732 -20.23 29.48 -20.85
C GLN A 732 -19.41 29.95 -19.64
N ARG A 733 -18.39 30.79 -19.85
CA ARG A 733 -17.65 31.40 -18.73
C ARG A 733 -18.53 32.34 -17.92
N ALA A 734 -19.30 33.20 -18.58
CA ALA A 734 -20.24 34.09 -17.91
C ALA A 734 -21.29 33.31 -17.12
N ALA A 735 -21.83 32.24 -17.70
CA ALA A 735 -22.77 31.33 -17.05
C ALA A 735 -22.18 30.64 -15.82
N ILE A 736 -20.94 30.15 -15.90
CA ILE A 736 -20.24 29.53 -14.76
C ILE A 736 -19.97 30.55 -13.65
N ASP A 737 -19.55 31.77 -13.99
CA ASP A 737 -19.28 32.80 -12.99
C ASP A 737 -20.56 33.31 -12.32
N GLN A 738 -21.65 33.43 -13.07
CA GLN A 738 -22.98 33.71 -12.52
C GLN A 738 -23.43 32.58 -11.59
N TRP A 739 -23.42 31.33 -12.07
CA TRP A 739 -23.76 30.16 -11.28
C TRP A 739 -22.91 30.04 -10.01
N ARG A 740 -21.61 30.35 -10.06
CA ARG A 740 -20.77 30.35 -8.85
C ARG A 740 -21.27 31.31 -7.78
N SER A 741 -21.90 32.41 -8.17
CA SER A 741 -22.40 33.44 -7.26
C SER A 741 -23.75 33.10 -6.62
N ASP A 742 -24.70 32.55 -7.39
CA ASP A 742 -26.09 32.34 -6.96
C ASP A 742 -26.52 30.87 -6.90
N LYS A 743 -25.74 29.95 -7.49
CA LYS A 743 -26.06 28.53 -7.68
C LYS A 743 -27.36 28.30 -8.46
N ASP A 744 -27.79 29.25 -9.30
CA ASP A 744 -28.91 29.08 -10.22
C ASP A 744 -28.46 28.24 -11.44
N PRO A 745 -29.08 27.09 -11.72
CA PRO A 745 -28.70 26.28 -12.87
C PRO A 745 -29.10 26.87 -14.22
N ALA A 746 -30.02 27.85 -14.28
CA ALA A 746 -30.56 28.34 -15.55
C ALA A 746 -29.50 28.89 -16.51
N PRO A 747 -28.54 29.75 -16.09
CA PRO A 747 -27.49 30.24 -16.98
C PRO A 747 -26.59 29.12 -17.50
N LEU A 748 -26.32 28.09 -16.69
CA LEU A 748 -25.54 26.93 -17.12
C LEU A 748 -26.29 26.17 -18.22
N HIS A 749 -27.58 25.93 -18.03
CA HIS A 749 -28.40 25.24 -19.02
C HIS A 749 -28.51 26.01 -20.33
N GLU A 750 -28.74 27.33 -20.27
CA GLU A 750 -28.78 28.22 -21.44
C GLU A 750 -27.46 28.18 -22.22
N ALA A 751 -26.33 28.10 -21.51
CA ALA A 751 -25.00 27.96 -22.09
C ALA A 751 -24.65 26.51 -22.52
N GLY A 752 -25.61 25.58 -22.50
CA GLY A 752 -25.45 24.19 -22.91
C GLY A 752 -24.68 23.31 -21.92
N ILE A 753 -24.55 23.73 -20.66
CA ILE A 753 -23.91 22.96 -19.59
C ILE A 753 -25.00 22.16 -18.85
N GLU A 754 -24.98 20.85 -19.00
CA GLU A 754 -26.01 19.96 -18.44
C GLU A 754 -25.61 19.27 -17.14
N TYR A 755 -24.32 19.26 -16.79
CA TYR A 755 -23.81 18.54 -15.64
C TYR A 755 -22.82 19.40 -14.86
N ILE A 756 -22.87 19.25 -13.54
CA ILE A 756 -21.91 19.86 -12.63
C ILE A 756 -21.34 18.80 -11.71
N ILE A 757 -20.05 18.90 -11.47
CA ILE A 757 -19.34 18.05 -10.53
C ILE A 757 -18.48 18.93 -9.62
N PHE A 758 -18.49 18.65 -8.33
CA PHE A 758 -17.70 19.38 -7.36
C PHE A 758 -17.22 18.46 -6.24
N SER A 759 -16.12 18.83 -5.59
CA SER A 759 -15.53 18.00 -4.53
C SER A 759 -16.34 18.07 -3.24
N ASN A 760 -16.17 17.06 -2.39
CA ASN A 760 -16.74 17.03 -1.05
C ASN A 760 -16.21 18.18 -0.17
N THR A 761 -14.96 18.60 -0.39
CA THR A 761 -14.41 19.79 0.26
C THR A 761 -15.19 21.06 -0.13
N TRP A 762 -15.53 21.22 -1.42
CA TRP A 762 -16.32 22.36 -1.87
C TRP A 762 -17.75 22.29 -1.34
N TRP A 763 -18.37 21.11 -1.36
CA TRP A 763 -19.69 20.89 -0.76
C TRP A 763 -19.76 21.31 0.70
N GLN A 764 -18.72 21.00 1.49
CA GLN A 764 -18.63 21.40 2.89
C GLN A 764 -18.43 22.91 3.10
N TRP A 765 -18.00 23.65 2.08
CA TRP A 765 -17.88 25.12 2.12
C TRP A 765 -19.16 25.84 1.72
N LEU A 766 -20.12 25.14 1.11
CA LEU A 766 -21.44 25.71 0.82
C LEU A 766 -22.22 25.95 2.12
N THR A 767 -22.99 27.04 2.13
CA THR A 767 -23.98 27.28 3.17
C THR A 767 -25.10 26.25 3.11
N ALA A 768 -25.84 26.06 4.20
CA ALA A 768 -26.99 25.14 4.21
C ALA A 768 -28.06 25.51 3.18
N GLU A 769 -28.22 26.80 2.87
CA GLU A 769 -29.11 27.28 1.81
C GLU A 769 -28.64 26.85 0.43
N GLU A 770 -27.35 27.02 0.12
CA GLU A 770 -26.75 26.57 -1.15
C GLU A 770 -26.79 25.03 -1.29
N GLN A 771 -26.51 24.28 -0.21
CA GLN A 771 -26.67 22.83 -0.21
C GLN A 771 -28.13 22.42 -0.46
N GLY A 772 -29.08 23.18 0.10
CA GLY A 772 -30.51 22.97 -0.14
C GLY A 772 -30.91 23.11 -1.61
N ARG A 773 -30.28 24.03 -2.36
CA ARG A 773 -30.52 24.18 -3.80
C ARG A 773 -30.12 22.91 -4.57
N PHE A 774 -28.97 22.32 -4.26
CA PHE A 774 -28.54 21.06 -4.87
C PHE A 774 -29.39 19.85 -4.48
N GLN A 775 -30.22 19.96 -3.44
CA GLN A 775 -31.18 18.94 -3.04
C GLN A 775 -32.55 19.13 -3.70
N ASP A 776 -32.79 20.25 -4.39
CA ASP A 776 -34.01 20.50 -5.14
C ASP A 776 -33.95 19.74 -6.49
N PRO A 777 -34.73 18.66 -6.65
CA PRO A 777 -34.70 17.85 -7.87
C PRO A 777 -35.20 18.59 -9.12
N ASP A 778 -35.90 19.72 -8.94
CA ASP A 778 -36.37 20.56 -10.05
C ASP A 778 -35.24 21.43 -10.63
N GLN A 779 -34.15 21.61 -9.88
CA GLN A 779 -32.94 22.35 -10.26
C GLN A 779 -31.74 21.44 -10.51
N TYR A 780 -31.53 20.44 -9.65
CA TYR A 780 -30.39 19.54 -9.68
C TYR A 780 -30.82 18.10 -9.40
N GLU A 781 -30.65 17.23 -10.39
CA GLU A 781 -30.90 15.80 -10.25
C GLU A 781 -29.59 15.08 -9.86
N PRO A 782 -29.47 14.51 -8.64
CA PRO A 782 -28.28 13.77 -8.25
C PRO A 782 -28.14 12.48 -9.06
N ILE A 783 -26.96 12.25 -9.63
CA ILE A 783 -26.67 10.98 -10.29
C ILE A 783 -26.36 9.93 -9.21
N ARG A 784 -27.37 9.16 -8.78
CA ARG A 784 -27.28 8.27 -7.61
C ARG A 784 -26.13 7.25 -7.67
N ILE A 785 -25.86 6.67 -8.85
CA ILE A 785 -24.74 5.75 -9.06
C ILE A 785 -23.39 6.40 -8.71
N TRP A 786 -23.28 7.73 -8.83
CA TRP A 786 -22.11 8.49 -8.44
C TRP A 786 -21.99 8.68 -6.93
N GLN A 787 -23.12 8.97 -6.27
CA GLN A 787 -23.17 9.32 -4.84
C GLN A 787 -23.02 8.09 -3.94
N ASP A 788 -23.43 6.92 -4.41
CA ASP A 788 -23.40 5.66 -3.65
C ASP A 788 -22.14 4.80 -3.96
N GLY A 789 -21.18 5.32 -4.72
CA GLY A 789 -20.05 4.56 -5.30
C GLY A 789 -18.64 5.07 -4.99
N ILE A 790 -17.67 4.65 -5.82
CA ILE A 790 -16.20 4.82 -5.67
C ILE A 790 -15.72 6.29 -5.62
N PHE A 791 -16.62 7.25 -5.88
CA PHE A 791 -16.31 8.67 -6.01
C PHE A 791 -16.83 9.53 -4.86
N GLU A 792 -16.92 8.98 -3.64
CA GLU A 792 -17.20 9.72 -2.40
C GLU A 792 -16.53 11.10 -2.25
N PRO A 793 -15.33 11.40 -2.81
CA PRO A 793 -14.80 12.76 -2.77
C PRO A 793 -15.46 13.77 -3.72
N TYR A 794 -16.43 13.40 -4.55
CA TYR A 794 -17.10 14.30 -5.50
C TYR A 794 -18.61 14.05 -5.57
N TYR A 795 -19.37 15.11 -5.82
CA TYR A 795 -20.80 15.04 -6.11
C TYR A 795 -21.04 15.37 -7.58
N LEU A 796 -21.85 14.58 -8.27
CA LEU A 796 -22.28 14.80 -9.65
C LEU A 796 -23.79 15.05 -9.69
N TYR A 797 -24.18 16.17 -10.27
CA TYR A 797 -25.58 16.53 -10.51
C TYR A 797 -25.80 16.82 -11.98
N ARG A 798 -26.97 16.41 -12.48
CA ARG A 798 -27.52 16.89 -13.74
C ARG A 798 -28.34 18.15 -13.47
N ILE A 799 -28.17 19.17 -14.29
CA ILE A 799 -28.99 20.37 -14.25
C ILE A 799 -30.36 20.05 -14.83
N ASN A 800 -31.40 20.34 -14.06
CA ASN A 800 -32.79 20.18 -14.45
C ASN A 800 -33.44 21.57 -14.53
N THR A 801 -34.18 21.83 -15.60
CA THR A 801 -34.89 23.10 -15.82
C THR A 801 -36.40 22.90 -15.89
N ARG A 802 -36.91 21.74 -15.46
CA ARG A 802 -38.35 21.45 -15.49
C ARG A 802 -39.19 22.36 -14.57
N GLY A 803 -38.56 23.13 -13.67
CA GLY A 803 -39.23 24.03 -12.73
C GLY A 803 -38.98 25.54 -12.95
N THR A 804 -38.16 25.96 -13.91
CA THR A 804 -37.92 27.39 -14.18
C THR A 804 -39.09 27.98 -14.98
N PRO A 805 -39.82 28.99 -14.45
CA PRO A 805 -40.97 29.62 -15.13
C PRO A 805 -40.66 30.25 -16.48
#